data_AF-A0A518GUJ8-F1
#
_entry.id   AF-A0A518GUJ8-F1
#
_cell.length_a   1.000
_cell.length_b   1.000
_cell.length_c   1.000
_cell.angle_alpha   90.00
_cell.angle_beta   90.00
_cell.angle_gamma   90.00
#
_symmetry.space_group_name_H-M   'P 1'
#
loop_
_entity.id
_entity.type
_entity.pdbx_description
1 polymer ?
#
loop_
_entity_poly.entity_id
_entity_poly.type
_entity_poly.pdbx_seq_one_letter_code
_entity_poly.pdbx_strand_id
1 'polypeptide(L)'
;MRIGTSRPNRGRRGSAALRMAAPALGLATALGAALGAGRAALAQVPPRPPTSAPGLDPSRAAPGLQGSGRSGEAPGLDTLDRPAPSATEPGAESSDRYRFIEAYGPPEAPGQDIGSYRVAFLETQDQSVEVAGAAPERARIAARVVYTARPAVVGGLENRQVSALVRQYETVQISRDDQDDSQPLGPAGLAGQTLWVQDQGGPAPTILTLPGSPSLTQAQFGFAAYDSVYVPELSGVLSPLHVGVGSSWALPKEAAEALAGDVIRNGTLEATFEDLLPPGEGQTDSRAIIRVSGRLELVNSQSAINARLEFAFEDPAPAADDPSRPVATLDPTLVDVKGAVVRLLMAQRNVIEIPDADGRVMTRASQLRELNLERRLDLTGVTVPSLPVPPPTPTPENSWVSYHDPDNLFLFKHPQEFRPSPIQPMGGSTLNLSRNTLGGVPDDLTLVFFPRGEQPPEIRPEAFSQRIAETWQSVPSPGVTLGRGAEGFLPEADWPGTRVYRVELPITYRPSAYSLDEIGQAYFSAYLAQFSNGAVLELEAMTESAPAPFRAEVEAILRTVRVDPAPPRGSSPRPTPSPSATPPPAASTPAASPDASSIPPPDPNAIPDPGPGADPGAGPGPEPDLPPPDPGTGTDPDPGADRPSRPPPPPFE
;
A
#
# COMPACT_ATOMS: atom_id res chain seq x y z
N MET A 1 -81.16 3.16 27.61
CA MET A 1 -80.73 2.17 28.64
C MET A 1 -79.22 1.93 28.49
N ARG A 2 -78.59 1.37 29.53
CA ARG A 2 -77.19 0.87 29.64
C ARG A 2 -76.75 -0.01 28.43
N ILE A 3 -75.47 -0.28 28.08
CA ILE A 3 -74.12 0.07 28.59
C ILE A 3 -73.06 -0.23 27.49
N GLY A 4 -71.93 0.52 27.45
CA GLY A 4 -70.58 0.08 26.97
C GLY A 4 -70.39 -0.26 25.48
N THR A 5 -69.21 -0.19 24.85
CA THR A 5 -67.85 0.31 25.19
C THR A 5 -67.21 0.87 23.88
N SER A 6 -65.94 1.28 23.68
CA SER A 6 -64.68 1.25 24.46
C SER A 6 -63.76 2.46 24.14
N ARG A 7 -62.50 2.21 23.72
CA ARG A 7 -61.33 3.08 23.37
C ARG A 7 -60.22 2.14 22.79
N PRO A 8 -59.00 2.57 22.40
CA PRO A 8 -58.38 3.92 22.25
C PRO A 8 -57.90 4.20 20.79
N ASN A 9 -57.68 5.42 20.31
CA ASN A 9 -56.63 6.43 20.62
C ASN A 9 -55.16 5.99 20.39
N ARG A 10 -54.52 6.49 19.32
CA ARG A 10 -53.05 6.62 19.21
C ARG A 10 -52.73 7.80 18.26
N GLY A 11 -52.16 8.87 18.81
CA GLY A 11 -51.60 9.97 18.02
C GLY A 11 -50.17 9.67 17.56
N ARG A 12 -49.73 10.28 16.46
CA ARG A 12 -48.32 10.31 16.06
C ARG A 12 -47.99 11.65 15.37
N ARG A 13 -47.50 12.61 16.16
CA ARG A 13 -46.68 13.74 15.70
C ARG A 13 -45.33 13.62 16.41
N GLY A 14 -44.23 13.82 15.69
CA GLY A 14 -42.88 13.62 16.23
C GLY A 14 -41.83 13.63 15.13
N SER A 15 -41.53 14.84 14.64
CA SER A 15 -40.21 15.30 14.17
C SER A 15 -39.17 14.24 13.79
N ALA A 16 -38.98 14.03 12.48
CA ALA A 16 -37.74 13.49 11.93
C ALA A 16 -36.89 14.64 11.39
N ALA A 17 -36.01 15.18 12.23
CA ALA A 17 -34.98 16.12 11.83
C ALA A 17 -33.66 15.35 11.61
N LEU A 18 -33.54 14.67 10.46
CA LEU A 18 -32.26 14.10 10.04
C LEU A 18 -31.40 15.22 9.45
N ARG A 19 -30.35 15.63 10.16
CA ARG A 19 -29.29 16.46 9.59
C ARG A 19 -28.45 15.57 8.68
N MET A 20 -28.65 15.66 7.36
CA MET A 20 -27.65 15.20 6.41
C MET A 20 -26.59 16.30 6.28
N ALA A 21 -25.36 16.00 6.71
CA ALA A 21 -24.20 16.85 6.47
C ALA A 21 -23.35 16.21 5.37
N ALA A 22 -23.38 16.83 4.18
CA ALA A 22 -22.56 16.48 3.03
C ALA A 22 -22.46 17.73 2.11
N PRO A 23 -21.41 17.90 1.30
CA PRO A 23 -20.02 17.55 1.55
C PRO A 23 -19.12 18.80 1.49
N ALA A 24 -19.32 19.79 2.38
CA ALA A 24 -18.39 20.92 2.53
C ALA A 24 -17.04 20.55 3.22
N LEU A 25 -16.71 19.26 3.25
CA LEU A 25 -15.67 18.67 4.10
C LEU A 25 -14.34 18.42 3.38
N GLY A 26 -14.26 18.51 2.05
CA GLY A 26 -13.02 18.30 1.29
C GLY A 26 -11.86 19.22 1.72
N LEU A 27 -12.18 20.42 2.23
CA LEU A 27 -11.19 21.38 2.76
C LEU A 27 -10.92 21.27 4.26
N ALA A 28 -11.56 20.32 4.98
CA ALA A 28 -11.48 20.19 6.43
C ALA A 28 -11.13 18.78 6.94
N THR A 29 -11.00 17.78 6.08
CA THR A 29 -10.71 16.37 6.43
C THR A 29 -9.22 16.02 6.59
N ALA A 30 -8.32 17.00 6.58
CA ALA A 30 -6.87 16.76 6.63
C ALA A 30 -6.32 16.22 7.97
N LEU A 31 -7.16 16.06 9.01
CA LEU A 31 -6.75 15.65 10.35
C LEU A 31 -7.71 14.59 10.96
N GLY A 32 -7.30 13.33 10.87
CA GLY A 32 -7.79 12.25 11.75
C GLY A 32 -8.78 11.26 11.13
N ALA A 33 -8.27 10.24 10.42
CA ALA A 33 -8.91 8.91 10.31
C ALA A 33 -7.96 7.90 9.64
N ALA A 34 -7.20 7.16 10.45
CA ALA A 34 -6.67 5.85 10.08
C ALA A 34 -7.09 4.89 11.22
N LEU A 35 -7.44 3.64 10.86
CA LEU A 35 -8.04 2.59 11.72
C LEU A 35 -9.55 2.75 11.97
N GLY A 36 -10.31 1.97 11.21
CA GLY A 36 -11.75 1.82 11.39
C GLY A 36 -12.36 1.01 10.26
N ALA A 37 -12.17 -0.32 10.27
CA ALA A 37 -12.80 -1.23 9.32
C ALA A 37 -13.02 -2.61 9.96
N GLY A 38 -14.22 -2.88 10.48
CA GLY A 38 -14.46 -4.16 11.17
C GLY A 38 -15.80 -4.41 11.89
N ARG A 39 -16.88 -3.67 11.62
CA ARG A 39 -18.21 -4.00 12.22
C ARG A 39 -19.39 -3.89 11.26
N ALA A 40 -19.86 -5.05 10.80
CA ALA A 40 -21.20 -5.27 10.27
C ALA A 40 -21.80 -6.53 10.94
N ALA A 41 -23.13 -6.60 11.02
CA ALA A 41 -23.83 -7.48 11.95
C ALA A 41 -23.66 -9.00 11.69
N LEU A 42 -23.03 -9.70 12.63
CA LEU A 42 -23.19 -11.15 12.79
C LEU A 42 -24.29 -11.43 13.82
N ALA A 43 -25.31 -12.18 13.40
CA ALA A 43 -26.17 -12.89 14.34
C ALA A 43 -25.32 -13.87 15.17
N GLN A 44 -25.73 -14.15 16.41
CA GLN A 44 -24.94 -14.92 17.39
C GLN A 44 -24.63 -16.34 16.90
N VAL A 45 -23.48 -16.52 16.27
CA VAL A 45 -22.83 -17.82 16.07
C VAL A 45 -21.91 -18.05 17.27
N PRO A 46 -22.01 -19.19 17.99
CA PRO A 46 -21.13 -19.46 19.12
C PRO A 46 -19.67 -19.56 18.67
N PRO A 47 -18.70 -19.11 19.48
CA PRO A 47 -17.30 -19.09 19.10
C PRO A 47 -16.78 -20.50 18.83
N ARG A 48 -16.22 -20.72 17.64
CA ARG A 48 -15.36 -21.90 17.42
C ARG A 48 -14.06 -21.73 18.21
N PRO A 49 -13.51 -22.81 18.80
CA PRO A 49 -12.15 -22.76 19.33
C PRO A 49 -11.16 -22.48 18.18
N PRO A 50 -10.07 -21.75 18.44
CA PRO A 50 -9.07 -21.46 17.41
C PRO A 50 -8.41 -22.77 16.94
N THR A 51 -8.64 -23.12 15.68
CA THR A 51 -7.91 -24.21 15.03
C THR A 51 -6.54 -23.68 14.62
N SER A 52 -5.49 -24.09 15.32
CA SER A 52 -4.13 -23.67 14.99
C SER A 52 -3.72 -24.22 13.61
N ALA A 53 -3.65 -23.32 12.62
CA ALA A 53 -3.03 -23.60 11.34
C ALA A 53 -1.53 -23.93 11.54
N PRO A 54 -0.92 -24.77 10.68
CA PRO A 54 0.51 -25.02 10.73
C PRO A 54 1.27 -23.71 10.47
N GLY A 55 2.15 -23.34 11.41
CA GLY A 55 2.91 -22.09 11.33
C GLY A 55 3.76 -21.99 10.06
N LEU A 56 3.63 -20.87 9.35
CA LEU A 56 4.57 -20.50 8.30
C LEU A 56 5.88 -20.03 8.95
N ASP A 57 6.95 -20.79 8.71
CA ASP A 57 8.29 -20.52 9.23
C ASP A 57 8.96 -19.39 8.43
N PRO A 58 9.30 -18.24 9.05
CA PRO A 58 9.94 -17.11 8.37
C PRO A 58 11.40 -17.36 7.99
N SER A 59 12.04 -18.42 8.51
CA SER A 59 13.41 -18.83 8.11
C SER A 59 13.45 -19.50 6.73
N ARG A 60 12.28 -19.88 6.19
CA ARG A 60 12.15 -20.52 4.88
C ARG A 60 12.49 -19.54 3.74
N ALA A 61 13.47 -19.88 2.90
CA ALA A 61 13.80 -19.13 1.68
C ALA A 61 12.58 -18.86 0.80
N ALA A 62 12.61 -17.75 0.06
CA ALA A 62 11.52 -17.29 -0.79
C ALA A 62 11.13 -18.36 -1.84
N PRO A 63 9.98 -19.06 -1.70
CA PRO A 63 9.70 -20.21 -2.55
C PRO A 63 9.29 -19.79 -3.98
N GLY A 64 9.93 -20.38 -4.99
CA GLY A 64 9.72 -20.05 -6.41
C GLY A 64 11.01 -19.86 -7.23
N LEU A 65 12.16 -19.83 -6.55
CA LEU A 65 13.49 -19.70 -7.17
C LEU A 65 14.19 -21.05 -7.45
N GLN A 66 13.58 -22.19 -7.12
CA GLN A 66 14.12 -23.54 -7.40
C GLN A 66 13.68 -24.01 -8.81
N GLY A 67 14.56 -23.86 -9.80
CA GLY A 67 14.31 -24.29 -11.18
C GLY A 67 14.49 -25.80 -11.38
N SER A 68 13.68 -26.39 -12.27
CA SER A 68 13.75 -27.82 -12.60
C SER A 68 14.91 -28.15 -13.55
N GLY A 69 16.09 -28.47 -13.00
CA GLY A 69 17.25 -28.83 -13.83
C GLY A 69 18.44 -29.37 -13.04
N ARG A 70 18.57 -30.70 -12.99
CA ARG A 70 19.59 -31.49 -12.26
C ARG A 70 19.61 -31.31 -10.73
N SER A 71 19.79 -32.44 -10.04
CA SER A 71 20.01 -32.51 -8.60
C SER A 71 21.41 -31.97 -8.24
N GLY A 72 21.55 -30.64 -8.25
CA GLY A 72 22.57 -29.93 -7.51
C GLY A 72 21.98 -29.55 -6.16
N GLU A 73 22.56 -30.09 -5.09
CA GLU A 73 22.23 -29.77 -3.71
C GLU A 73 22.40 -28.25 -3.49
N ALA A 74 21.31 -27.56 -3.12
CA ALA A 74 21.42 -26.17 -2.69
C ALA A 74 22.22 -26.15 -1.37
N PRO A 75 23.25 -25.30 -1.21
CA PRO A 75 23.97 -25.19 0.05
C PRO A 75 22.96 -24.89 1.17
N GLY A 76 22.98 -25.71 2.21
CA GLY A 76 21.86 -25.86 3.13
C GLY A 76 21.44 -24.56 3.81
N LEU A 77 20.16 -24.23 3.70
CA LEU A 77 19.43 -23.51 4.75
C LEU A 77 19.06 -24.52 5.84
N ASP A 78 20.08 -25.01 6.56
CA ASP A 78 19.82 -25.46 7.91
C ASP A 78 19.44 -24.23 8.75
N THR A 79 18.43 -24.42 9.59
CA THR A 79 17.81 -23.40 10.42
C THR A 79 18.86 -22.57 11.16
N LEU A 80 18.91 -21.27 10.87
CA LEU A 80 19.63 -20.30 11.70
C LEU A 80 18.84 -20.00 13.00
N ASP A 81 18.65 -21.04 13.81
CA ASP A 81 18.86 -20.93 15.27
C ASP A 81 20.37 -20.68 15.51
N ARG A 82 20.89 -19.60 14.90
CA ARG A 82 22.25 -19.13 15.21
C ARG A 82 22.11 -18.46 16.57
N PRO A 83 22.77 -18.96 17.63
CA PRO A 83 22.86 -18.18 18.86
C PRO A 83 23.39 -16.79 18.49
N ALA A 84 22.85 -15.76 19.15
CA ALA A 84 23.32 -14.37 18.98
C ALA A 84 24.85 -14.39 18.93
N PRO A 85 25.47 -13.77 17.90
CA PRO A 85 26.83 -14.11 17.49
C PRO A 85 27.74 -14.10 18.70
N SER A 86 28.23 -15.29 19.07
CA SER A 86 29.21 -15.45 20.14
C SER A 86 30.30 -14.44 19.86
N ALA A 87 30.46 -13.45 20.74
CA ALA A 87 31.29 -12.28 20.52
C ALA A 87 32.66 -12.75 20.05
N THR A 88 32.85 -12.72 18.73
CA THR A 88 34.00 -13.34 18.10
C THR A 88 35.14 -12.40 18.44
N GLU A 89 36.20 -12.94 19.07
CA GLU A 89 37.37 -12.13 19.41
C GLU A 89 37.73 -11.29 18.19
N PRO A 90 37.87 -9.96 18.31
CA PRO A 90 37.90 -9.07 17.16
C PRO A 90 39.00 -9.50 16.21
N GLY A 91 38.60 -10.19 15.15
CA GLY A 91 39.50 -10.70 14.12
C GLY A 91 40.23 -9.51 13.56
N ALA A 92 41.57 -9.62 13.51
CA ALA A 92 42.49 -8.52 13.25
C ALA A 92 41.88 -7.48 12.29
N GLU A 93 41.59 -6.28 12.82
CA GLU A 93 40.81 -5.25 12.13
C GLU A 93 41.30 -5.14 10.69
N SER A 94 40.46 -5.54 9.73
CA SER A 94 40.82 -5.37 8.33
C SER A 94 41.04 -3.88 8.09
N SER A 95 42.26 -3.53 7.69
CA SER A 95 42.62 -2.16 7.34
C SER A 95 41.84 -1.64 6.15
N ASP A 96 41.16 -2.52 5.42
CA ASP A 96 40.50 -2.21 4.18
C ASP A 96 39.13 -1.56 4.44
N ARG A 97 38.87 -0.48 3.72
CA ARG A 97 37.62 0.28 3.79
C ARG A 97 36.97 0.25 2.42
N TYR A 98 35.71 -0.15 2.40
CA TYR A 98 34.97 -0.46 1.19
C TYR A 98 33.96 0.65 0.88
N ARG A 99 33.88 1.09 -0.38
CA ARG A 99 32.76 1.85 -0.90
C ARG A 99 31.95 0.92 -1.81
N PHE A 100 30.73 0.60 -1.38
CA PHE A 100 29.84 -0.30 -2.10
C PHE A 100 29.10 0.48 -3.20
N ILE A 101 29.18 -0.03 -4.44
CA ILE A 101 28.66 0.64 -5.63
C ILE A 101 27.67 -0.29 -6.34
N GLU A 102 26.39 0.03 -6.25
CA GLU A 102 25.37 -0.59 -7.08
C GLU A 102 25.21 0.20 -8.39
N ALA A 103 25.74 -0.36 -9.49
CA ALA A 103 25.74 0.27 -10.81
C ALA A 103 24.93 -0.58 -11.80
N TYR A 104 24.14 0.08 -12.66
CA TYR A 104 23.26 -0.57 -13.62
C TYR A 104 23.78 -0.47 -15.06
N GLY A 105 23.64 -1.54 -15.82
CA GLY A 105 24.05 -1.60 -17.22
C GLY A 105 23.02 -0.93 -18.13
N PRO A 106 23.42 0.00 -19.02
CA PRO A 106 22.49 0.56 -20.00
C PRO A 106 22.01 -0.55 -20.98
N PRO A 107 20.78 -0.45 -21.50
CA PRO A 107 20.19 -1.47 -22.38
C PRO A 107 21.03 -1.95 -23.56
N GLU A 108 21.86 -1.04 -24.08
CA GLU A 108 22.66 -1.20 -25.31
C GLU A 108 24.06 -1.75 -25.04
N ALA A 109 24.54 -1.71 -23.80
CA ALA A 109 25.84 -2.22 -23.39
C ALA A 109 25.74 -2.99 -22.06
N PRO A 110 25.26 -4.25 -22.09
CA PRO A 110 25.31 -5.16 -20.94
C PRO A 110 26.78 -5.55 -20.67
N GLY A 111 27.47 -4.71 -19.90
CA GLY A 111 28.84 -4.91 -19.44
C GLY A 111 28.89 -5.58 -18.07
N GLN A 112 29.81 -5.12 -17.21
CA GLN A 112 29.99 -5.59 -15.82
C GLN A 112 28.93 -5.05 -14.83
N ASP A 113 28.10 -4.09 -15.27
CA ASP A 113 27.07 -3.46 -14.42
C ASP A 113 25.75 -4.29 -14.45
N ILE A 114 24.87 -4.09 -13.46
CA ILE A 114 23.65 -4.88 -13.27
C ILE A 114 22.72 -4.76 -14.49
N GLY A 115 22.52 -5.88 -15.19
CA GLY A 115 21.57 -6.01 -16.29
C GLY A 115 20.15 -6.32 -15.81
N SER A 116 19.54 -7.34 -16.41
CA SER A 116 18.23 -7.85 -15.96
C SER A 116 18.39 -8.73 -14.74
N TYR A 117 17.41 -8.72 -13.83
CA TYR A 117 17.44 -9.49 -12.58
C TYR A 117 16.04 -10.01 -12.21
N ARG A 118 15.98 -11.06 -11.38
CA ARG A 118 14.73 -11.67 -10.90
C ARG A 118 14.65 -11.51 -9.40
N VAL A 119 13.51 -11.01 -8.93
CA VAL A 119 13.23 -10.74 -7.52
C VAL A 119 12.16 -11.72 -7.07
N ALA A 120 12.37 -12.35 -5.92
CA ALA A 120 11.32 -13.01 -5.16
C ALA A 120 11.25 -12.36 -3.78
N PHE A 121 10.04 -12.12 -3.27
CA PHE A 121 9.88 -11.75 -1.88
C PHE A 121 8.68 -12.45 -1.23
N LEU A 122 8.82 -12.67 0.08
CA LEU A 122 7.76 -13.04 1.00
C LEU A 122 7.63 -11.90 2.00
N GLU A 123 6.45 -11.31 2.08
CA GLU A 123 6.10 -10.32 3.10
C GLU A 123 4.97 -10.87 3.97
N THR A 124 5.09 -10.74 5.29
CA THR A 124 4.05 -11.02 6.28
C THR A 124 3.71 -9.74 7.04
N GLN A 125 2.43 -9.50 7.27
CA GLN A 125 1.93 -8.37 8.05
C GLN A 125 0.96 -8.86 9.11
N ASP A 126 1.40 -8.81 10.36
CA ASP A 126 0.59 -9.11 11.55
C ASP A 126 0.01 -7.83 12.11
N GLN A 127 -1.30 -7.66 11.97
CA GLN A 127 -2.06 -6.54 12.49
C GLN A 127 -2.77 -6.96 13.78
N SER A 128 -2.69 -6.12 14.82
CA SER A 128 -3.39 -6.30 16.09
C SER A 128 -4.01 -4.97 16.53
N VAL A 129 -5.33 -4.94 16.68
CA VAL A 129 -6.09 -3.77 17.14
C VAL A 129 -6.62 -4.06 18.55
N GLU A 130 -6.15 -3.28 19.51
CA GLU A 130 -6.55 -3.31 20.92
C GLU A 130 -7.50 -2.14 21.17
N VAL A 131 -8.76 -2.43 21.52
CA VAL A 131 -9.76 -1.44 21.95
C VAL A 131 -10.03 -1.63 23.44
N ALA A 132 -10.07 -0.54 24.20
CA ALA A 132 -10.29 -0.60 25.64
C ALA A 132 -11.58 -1.38 25.99
N GLY A 133 -11.44 -2.45 26.79
CA GLY A 133 -12.56 -3.31 27.21
C GLY A 133 -12.99 -4.40 26.21
N ALA A 134 -12.35 -4.51 25.04
CA ALA A 134 -12.57 -5.59 24.09
C ALA A 134 -11.38 -6.59 24.05
N ALA A 135 -11.60 -7.78 23.50
CA ALA A 135 -10.50 -8.67 23.14
C ALA A 135 -9.74 -8.10 21.92
N PRO A 136 -8.41 -8.26 21.83
CA PRO A 136 -7.65 -7.80 20.66
C PRO A 136 -8.10 -8.49 19.38
N GLU A 137 -8.46 -7.71 18.36
CA GLU A 137 -8.71 -8.20 17.01
C GLU A 137 -7.36 -8.38 16.30
N ARG A 138 -7.15 -9.53 15.65
CA ARG A 138 -5.89 -9.85 14.95
C ARG A 138 -6.18 -10.27 13.53
N ALA A 139 -5.32 -9.87 12.61
CA ALA A 139 -5.34 -10.32 11.23
C ALA A 139 -3.91 -10.47 10.73
N ARG A 140 -3.60 -11.59 10.08
CA ARG A 140 -2.35 -11.80 9.36
C ARG A 140 -2.62 -11.74 7.86
N ILE A 141 -1.79 -11.00 7.14
CA ILE A 141 -1.74 -10.96 5.68
C ILE A 141 -0.37 -11.46 5.26
N ALA A 142 -0.29 -12.31 4.23
CA ALA A 142 0.98 -12.73 3.65
C ALA A 142 0.96 -12.56 2.13
N ALA A 143 2.01 -11.97 1.57
CA ALA A 143 2.20 -11.77 0.15
C ALA A 143 3.47 -12.48 -0.35
N ARG A 144 3.32 -13.39 -1.32
CA ARG A 144 4.44 -13.92 -2.10
C ARG A 144 4.41 -13.29 -3.49
N VAL A 145 5.55 -12.73 -3.89
CA VAL A 145 5.75 -12.17 -5.22
C VAL A 145 6.99 -12.76 -5.86
N VAL A 146 6.92 -13.00 -7.17
CA VAL A 146 8.09 -13.22 -8.03
C VAL A 146 7.92 -12.36 -9.28
N TYR A 147 8.93 -11.56 -9.61
CA TYR A 147 8.97 -10.79 -10.85
C TYR A 147 10.39 -10.78 -11.45
N THR A 148 10.47 -10.68 -12.77
CA THR A 148 11.70 -10.36 -13.49
C THR A 148 11.68 -8.89 -13.88
N ALA A 149 12.78 -8.17 -13.70
CA ALA A 149 12.92 -6.76 -14.01
C ALA A 149 14.13 -6.49 -14.89
N ARG A 150 14.01 -5.48 -15.76
CA ARG A 150 15.07 -5.04 -16.67
C ARG A 150 15.15 -3.51 -16.66
N PRO A 151 16.26 -2.91 -16.20
CA PRO A 151 16.51 -1.48 -16.35
C PRO A 151 16.34 -1.04 -17.80
N ALA A 152 15.67 0.09 -18.00
CA ALA A 152 15.33 0.65 -19.31
C ALA A 152 15.91 2.05 -19.51
N VAL A 153 15.90 2.88 -18.46
CA VAL A 153 16.59 4.17 -18.42
C VAL A 153 17.45 4.20 -17.16
N VAL A 154 18.76 4.35 -17.37
CA VAL A 154 19.80 4.37 -16.34
C VAL A 154 20.58 5.67 -16.45
N GLY A 155 20.95 6.26 -15.31
CA GLY A 155 21.73 7.49 -15.25
C GLY A 155 22.27 7.78 -13.86
N GLY A 156 22.48 9.07 -13.57
CA GLY A 156 23.12 9.53 -12.35
C GLY A 156 24.64 9.30 -12.35
N LEU A 157 25.28 9.62 -11.22
CA LEU A 157 26.71 9.34 -11.01
C LEU A 157 26.94 7.83 -10.97
N GLU A 158 27.96 7.35 -11.69
CA GLU A 158 28.35 5.92 -11.73
C GLU A 158 27.21 4.95 -12.14
N ASN A 159 26.22 5.40 -12.92
CA ASN A 159 25.04 4.60 -13.34
C ASN A 159 24.19 4.03 -12.17
N ARG A 160 24.19 4.73 -11.02
CA ARG A 160 23.49 4.28 -9.80
C ARG A 160 21.96 4.45 -9.85
N GLN A 161 21.42 5.29 -10.73
CA GLN A 161 20.00 5.63 -10.75
C GLN A 161 19.25 4.94 -11.91
N VAL A 162 18.15 4.24 -11.59
CA VAL A 162 17.23 3.65 -12.57
C VAL A 162 15.91 4.42 -12.56
N SER A 163 15.73 5.33 -13.51
CA SER A 163 14.50 6.13 -13.62
C SER A 163 13.39 5.42 -14.41
N ALA A 164 13.70 4.35 -15.15
CA ALA A 164 12.67 3.48 -15.70
C ALA A 164 13.15 2.03 -15.86
N LEU A 165 12.24 1.08 -15.70
CA LEU A 165 12.45 -0.34 -15.93
C LEU A 165 11.21 -1.03 -16.51
N VAL A 166 11.41 -2.20 -17.13
CA VAL A 166 10.31 -3.11 -17.46
C VAL A 166 10.26 -4.22 -16.42
N ARG A 167 9.08 -4.43 -15.81
CA ARG A 167 8.81 -5.44 -14.78
C ARG A 167 7.77 -6.43 -15.29
N GLN A 168 8.10 -7.72 -15.26
CA GLN A 168 7.19 -8.82 -15.59
C GLN A 168 6.88 -9.62 -14.32
N TYR A 169 5.62 -9.64 -13.89
CA TYR A 169 5.20 -10.42 -12.72
C TYR A 169 4.97 -11.88 -13.12
N GLU A 170 5.65 -12.80 -12.46
CA GLU A 170 5.52 -14.25 -12.69
C GLU A 170 4.53 -14.89 -11.70
N THR A 171 4.54 -14.41 -10.45
CA THR A 171 3.68 -14.90 -9.37
C THR A 171 3.33 -13.73 -8.47
N VAL A 172 2.04 -13.61 -8.14
CA VAL A 172 1.53 -12.75 -7.08
C VAL A 172 0.46 -13.56 -6.35
N GLN A 173 0.69 -13.83 -5.07
CA GLN A 173 -0.21 -14.60 -4.21
C GLN A 173 -0.35 -13.82 -2.90
N ILE A 174 -1.57 -13.43 -2.52
CA ILE A 174 -1.83 -12.82 -1.22
C ILE A 174 -2.87 -13.68 -0.49
N SER A 175 -2.61 -13.98 0.78
CA SER A 175 -3.48 -14.76 1.65
C SER A 175 -3.73 -14.01 2.96
N ARG A 176 -4.85 -14.32 3.62
CA ARG A 176 -5.24 -13.78 4.93
C ARG A 176 -5.82 -14.90 5.79
N ASP A 177 -5.37 -15.02 7.03
CA ASP A 177 -5.65 -16.20 7.87
C ASP A 177 -7.16 -16.49 8.11
N ASP A 178 -8.01 -15.47 8.10
CA ASP A 178 -9.47 -15.60 8.32
C ASP A 178 -10.29 -15.77 7.03
N GLN A 179 -9.63 -15.80 5.85
CA GLN A 179 -10.31 -15.83 4.56
C GLN A 179 -10.26 -17.22 3.91
N ASP A 180 -11.37 -17.64 3.31
CA ASP A 180 -11.42 -18.86 2.50
C ASP A 180 -10.51 -18.74 1.27
N ASP A 181 -9.62 -19.71 1.07
CA ASP A 181 -8.73 -19.85 -0.08
C ASP A 181 -9.48 -19.75 -1.43
N SER A 182 -10.79 -20.01 -1.45
CA SER A 182 -11.65 -19.86 -2.64
C SER A 182 -11.78 -18.40 -3.13
N GLN A 183 -11.53 -17.41 -2.28
CA GLN A 183 -11.53 -15.99 -2.61
C GLN A 183 -10.11 -15.43 -2.61
N PRO A 184 -9.41 -15.35 -3.77
CA PRO A 184 -8.05 -14.86 -3.83
C PRO A 184 -7.99 -13.40 -3.36
N LEU A 185 -7.31 -13.16 -2.24
CA LEU A 185 -7.04 -11.81 -1.78
C LEU A 185 -6.03 -11.12 -2.72
N GLY A 186 -6.16 -9.80 -2.87
CA GLY A 186 -5.17 -8.99 -3.56
C GLY A 186 -5.39 -8.83 -5.07
N PRO A 187 -4.34 -8.47 -5.82
CA PRO A 187 -4.43 -7.98 -7.20
C PRO A 187 -4.57 -9.15 -8.20
N ALA A 188 -5.71 -9.85 -8.14
CA ALA A 188 -6.02 -10.96 -9.03
C ALA A 188 -5.78 -10.59 -10.51
N GLY A 189 -4.97 -11.39 -11.21
CA GLY A 189 -4.56 -11.12 -12.59
C GLY A 189 -3.29 -10.26 -12.77
N LEU A 190 -2.59 -9.86 -11.69
CA LEU A 190 -1.27 -9.20 -11.81
C LEU A 190 -0.16 -10.17 -12.27
N ALA A 191 -0.28 -11.46 -11.97
CA ALA A 191 0.61 -12.48 -12.54
C ALA A 191 0.42 -12.58 -14.07
N GLY A 192 1.52 -12.51 -14.82
CA GLY A 192 1.54 -12.43 -16.28
C GLY A 192 1.62 -11.00 -16.85
N GLN A 193 1.38 -9.96 -16.04
CA GLN A 193 1.48 -8.58 -16.49
C GLN A 193 2.93 -8.18 -16.78
N THR A 194 3.13 -7.42 -17.85
CA THR A 194 4.41 -6.77 -18.16
C THR A 194 4.20 -5.26 -18.17
N LEU A 195 4.86 -4.57 -17.24
CA LEU A 195 4.66 -3.16 -16.95
C LEU A 195 5.95 -2.39 -17.22
N TRP A 196 5.81 -1.19 -17.78
CA TRP A 196 6.85 -0.17 -17.74
C TRP A 196 6.63 0.66 -16.47
N VAL A 197 7.61 0.64 -15.57
CA VAL A 197 7.60 1.40 -14.31
C VAL A 197 8.61 2.52 -14.46
N GLN A 198 8.16 3.77 -14.32
CA GLN A 198 9.00 4.95 -14.44
C GLN A 198 8.90 5.80 -13.19
N ASP A 199 10.02 5.97 -12.51
CA ASP A 199 10.18 6.97 -11.48
C ASP A 199 10.40 8.36 -12.12
N GLN A 200 9.71 9.35 -11.58
CA GLN A 200 9.79 10.76 -11.98
C GLN A 200 10.07 11.69 -10.77
N GLY A 201 10.47 11.13 -9.62
CA GLY A 201 10.61 11.87 -8.36
C GLY A 201 9.28 12.28 -7.73
N GLY A 202 8.16 11.70 -8.19
CA GLY A 202 6.82 11.93 -7.65
C GLY A 202 6.46 10.95 -6.54
N PRO A 203 5.35 11.16 -5.81
CA PRO A 203 4.90 10.28 -4.74
C PRO A 203 4.37 8.90 -5.21
N ALA A 204 4.48 8.60 -6.50
CA ALA A 204 4.25 7.30 -7.12
C ALA A 204 5.05 7.22 -8.43
N PRO A 205 5.51 6.03 -8.84
CA PRO A 205 5.95 5.81 -10.20
C PRO A 205 4.77 5.89 -11.18
N THR A 206 5.05 6.35 -12.40
CA THR A 206 4.17 6.16 -13.56
C THR A 206 4.23 4.70 -13.98
N ILE A 207 3.10 4.00 -14.05
CA ILE A 207 3.03 2.59 -14.45
C ILE A 207 2.21 2.46 -15.74
N LEU A 208 2.84 1.95 -16.79
CA LEU A 208 2.21 1.74 -18.10
C LEU A 208 2.14 0.25 -18.42
N THR A 209 0.99 -0.24 -18.87
CA THR A 209 0.86 -1.62 -19.35
C THR A 209 1.47 -1.77 -20.75
N LEU A 210 2.30 -2.80 -20.95
CA LEU A 210 2.90 -3.07 -22.27
C LEU A 210 1.96 -3.91 -23.16
N PRO A 211 2.09 -3.85 -24.50
CA PRO A 211 1.24 -4.59 -25.42
C PRO A 211 1.10 -6.07 -25.07
N GLY A 212 -0.15 -6.55 -24.98
CA GLY A 212 -0.49 -7.90 -24.51
C GLY A 212 -0.91 -7.97 -23.03
N SER A 213 -0.62 -6.93 -22.24
CA SER A 213 -1.09 -6.77 -20.86
C SER A 213 -2.42 -6.01 -20.84
N PRO A 214 -3.49 -6.48 -20.17
CA PRO A 214 -4.70 -5.68 -19.95
C PRO A 214 -4.43 -4.45 -19.07
N SER A 215 -5.31 -3.44 -19.12
CA SER A 215 -5.25 -2.28 -18.20
C SER A 215 -5.31 -2.75 -16.74
N LEU A 216 -4.56 -2.09 -15.86
CA LEU A 216 -4.53 -2.42 -14.44
C LEU A 216 -5.88 -2.12 -13.77
N THR A 217 -6.25 -2.90 -12.75
CA THR A 217 -7.28 -2.50 -11.78
C THR A 217 -6.66 -1.62 -10.69
N GLN A 218 -7.47 -0.88 -9.94
CA GLN A 218 -7.00 -0.03 -8.84
C GLN A 218 -6.16 -0.81 -7.81
N ALA A 219 -6.56 -2.04 -7.48
CA ALA A 219 -5.81 -2.92 -6.57
C ALA A 219 -4.47 -3.40 -7.17
N GLN A 220 -4.44 -3.70 -8.48
CA GLN A 220 -3.21 -4.08 -9.18
C GLN A 220 -2.21 -2.92 -9.27
N PHE A 221 -2.70 -1.71 -9.57
CA PHE A 221 -1.88 -0.50 -9.57
C PHE A 221 -1.35 -0.17 -8.18
N GLY A 222 -2.22 -0.17 -7.16
CA GLY A 222 -1.81 0.08 -5.78
C GLY A 222 -0.69 -0.87 -5.33
N PHE A 223 -0.83 -2.17 -5.62
CA PHE A 223 0.18 -3.16 -5.30
C PHE A 223 1.50 -2.95 -6.06
N ALA A 224 1.44 -2.63 -7.35
CA ALA A 224 2.62 -2.43 -8.17
C ALA A 224 3.36 -1.11 -7.87
N ALA A 225 2.65 -0.08 -7.40
CA ALA A 225 3.17 1.25 -7.11
C ALA A 225 3.64 1.43 -5.66
N TYR A 226 2.97 0.82 -4.67
CA TYR A 226 3.21 1.09 -3.25
C TYR A 226 3.62 -0.16 -2.45
N ASP A 227 2.95 -1.30 -2.65
CA ASP A 227 3.19 -2.50 -1.84
C ASP A 227 4.43 -3.31 -2.29
N SER A 228 4.97 -3.03 -3.49
CA SER A 228 6.11 -3.76 -4.04
C SER A 228 7.42 -2.96 -3.96
N VAL A 229 8.43 -3.54 -3.31
CA VAL A 229 9.76 -2.91 -3.15
C VAL A 229 10.41 -2.60 -4.49
N TYR A 230 10.72 -1.33 -4.72
CA TYR A 230 11.49 -0.86 -5.87
C TYR A 230 12.99 -1.04 -5.60
N VAL A 231 13.49 -2.24 -5.91
CA VAL A 231 14.87 -2.67 -5.58
C VAL A 231 15.98 -1.63 -5.90
N PRO A 232 15.95 -0.84 -7.01
CA PRO A 232 16.96 0.17 -7.25
C PRO A 232 17.13 1.24 -6.15
N GLU A 233 16.09 1.55 -5.38
CA GLU A 233 16.20 2.49 -4.24
C GLU A 233 17.01 1.92 -3.07
N LEU A 234 17.18 0.59 -2.97
CA LEU A 234 18.01 -0.03 -1.94
C LEU A 234 19.50 0.35 -2.07
N SER A 235 19.93 0.82 -3.25
CA SER A 235 21.27 1.40 -3.45
C SER A 235 21.53 2.61 -2.56
N GLY A 236 20.49 3.37 -2.17
CA GLY A 236 20.59 4.53 -1.27
C GLY A 236 20.90 4.17 0.19
N VAL A 237 20.80 2.89 0.57
CA VAL A 237 21.19 2.39 1.89
C VAL A 237 22.72 2.27 2.01
N LEU A 238 23.42 2.08 0.89
CA LEU A 238 24.87 1.88 0.83
C LEU A 238 25.62 3.16 1.22
N SER A 239 26.75 3.00 1.91
CA SER A 239 27.59 4.15 2.30
C SER A 239 28.13 4.88 1.05
N PRO A 240 27.99 6.22 0.96
CA PRO A 240 28.65 7.00 -0.09
C PRO A 240 30.16 7.14 0.14
N LEU A 241 30.65 6.77 1.32
CA LEU A 241 32.06 6.85 1.75
C LEU A 241 32.67 5.46 1.97
N HIS A 242 34.00 5.37 1.94
CA HIS A 242 34.73 4.16 2.29
C HIS A 242 34.59 3.83 3.78
N VAL A 243 34.01 2.67 4.09
CA VAL A 243 33.71 2.21 5.45
C VAL A 243 34.39 0.87 5.75
N GLY A 244 34.95 0.72 6.95
CA GLY A 244 35.46 -0.56 7.45
C GLY A 244 34.38 -1.33 8.22
N VAL A 245 34.60 -2.62 8.50
CA VAL A 245 33.70 -3.41 9.35
C VAL A 245 33.55 -2.72 10.72
N GLY A 246 32.33 -2.68 11.26
CA GLY A 246 31.95 -1.95 12.45
C GLY A 246 31.67 -0.44 12.26
N SER A 247 31.88 0.11 11.06
CA SER A 247 31.59 1.52 10.77
C SER A 247 30.09 1.76 10.54
N SER A 248 29.56 2.85 11.08
CA SER A 248 28.18 3.31 10.86
C SER A 248 28.06 4.59 10.03
N TRP A 249 26.91 4.77 9.38
CA TRP A 249 26.49 6.02 8.72
C TRP A 249 24.98 6.23 8.88
N ALA A 250 24.54 7.50 8.88
CA ALA A 250 23.12 7.83 8.80
C ALA A 250 22.61 7.60 7.37
N LEU A 251 21.41 7.02 7.22
CA LEU A 251 20.78 6.89 5.90
C LEU A 251 20.27 8.26 5.42
N PRO A 252 20.36 8.55 4.10
CA PRO A 252 19.56 9.59 3.46
C PRO A 252 18.07 9.39 3.74
N LYS A 253 17.30 10.48 3.78
CA LYS A 253 15.87 10.43 4.11
C LYS A 253 15.12 9.57 3.10
N GLU A 254 15.43 9.72 1.83
CA GLU A 254 14.81 9.03 0.69
C GLU A 254 15.02 7.52 0.78
N ALA A 255 16.22 7.07 1.17
CA ALA A 255 16.52 5.65 1.38
C ALA A 255 15.81 5.08 2.62
N ALA A 256 15.60 5.90 3.66
CA ALA A 256 14.83 5.50 4.83
C ALA A 256 13.31 5.43 4.52
N GLU A 257 12.78 6.33 3.70
CA GLU A 257 11.39 6.30 3.21
C GLU A 257 11.15 5.07 2.33
N ALA A 258 12.08 4.72 1.43
CA ALA A 258 12.01 3.51 0.60
C ALA A 258 11.98 2.20 1.42
N LEU A 259 12.72 2.13 2.55
CA LEU A 259 12.63 1.00 3.48
C LEU A 259 11.33 1.01 4.29
N ALA A 260 10.90 2.18 4.78
CA ALA A 260 9.73 2.31 5.63
C ALA A 260 8.39 2.13 4.88
N GLY A 261 8.35 2.44 3.58
CA GLY A 261 7.13 2.43 2.76
C GLY A 261 6.14 3.57 3.08
N ASP A 262 6.58 4.62 3.77
CA ASP A 262 5.77 5.79 4.15
C ASP A 262 6.67 7.02 4.35
N VAL A 263 6.08 8.22 4.32
CA VAL A 263 6.78 9.50 4.45
C VAL A 263 7.21 9.74 5.89
N ILE A 264 8.49 10.10 6.08
CA ILE A 264 9.09 10.38 7.39
C ILE A 264 8.87 11.84 7.77
N ARG A 265 8.20 12.05 8.92
CA ARG A 265 8.10 13.35 9.59
C ARG A 265 9.33 13.66 10.44
N ASN A 266 9.83 12.69 11.18
CA ASN A 266 10.95 12.85 12.12
C ASN A 266 11.66 11.52 12.39
N GLY A 267 12.86 11.57 12.97
CA GLY A 267 13.73 10.41 13.19
C GLY A 267 14.67 10.14 12.03
N THR A 268 15.58 9.18 12.24
CA THR A 268 16.59 8.74 11.26
C THR A 268 16.83 7.24 11.41
N LEU A 269 17.31 6.62 10.33
CA LEU A 269 17.88 5.26 10.38
C LEU A 269 19.40 5.35 10.34
N GLU A 270 20.06 4.40 11.00
CA GLU A 270 21.51 4.21 10.97
C GLU A 270 21.81 2.86 10.29
N ALA A 271 22.78 2.85 9.38
CA ALA A 271 23.35 1.65 8.79
C ALA A 271 24.73 1.39 9.41
N THR A 272 25.07 0.11 9.58
CA THR A 272 26.37 -0.37 10.04
C THR A 272 26.85 -1.49 9.12
N PHE A 273 28.10 -1.41 8.66
CA PHE A 273 28.75 -2.52 7.96
C PHE A 273 29.16 -3.57 9.01
N GLU A 274 28.35 -4.62 9.17
CA GLU A 274 28.43 -5.56 10.29
C GLU A 274 29.52 -6.62 10.10
N ASP A 275 29.67 -7.16 8.88
CA ASP A 275 30.55 -8.30 8.60
C ASP A 275 30.89 -8.39 7.11
N LEU A 276 32.05 -8.96 6.76
CA LEU A 276 32.45 -9.27 5.39
C LEU A 276 32.65 -10.78 5.25
N LEU A 277 31.72 -11.44 4.57
CA LEU A 277 31.79 -12.87 4.30
C LEU A 277 32.59 -13.10 3.01
N PRO A 278 33.66 -13.92 3.03
CA PRO A 278 34.36 -14.32 1.81
C PRO A 278 33.47 -15.21 0.92
N PRO A 279 33.86 -15.46 -0.34
CA PRO A 279 33.10 -16.34 -1.23
C PRO A 279 32.96 -17.74 -0.63
N GLY A 280 31.73 -18.26 -0.63
CA GLY A 280 31.45 -19.64 -0.21
C GLY A 280 32.04 -20.67 -1.18
N GLU A 281 32.10 -21.95 -0.79
CA GLU A 281 32.61 -23.01 -1.66
C GLU A 281 31.82 -23.05 -2.99
N GLY A 282 32.53 -22.87 -4.11
CA GLY A 282 31.94 -22.79 -5.45
C GLY A 282 31.29 -21.45 -5.84
N GLN A 283 31.38 -20.41 -4.99
CA GLN A 283 30.98 -19.04 -5.32
C GLN A 283 32.22 -18.17 -5.61
N THR A 284 32.04 -17.16 -6.45
CA THR A 284 33.07 -16.14 -6.79
C THR A 284 32.93 -14.86 -5.97
N ASP A 285 31.76 -14.64 -5.38
CA ASP A 285 31.35 -13.33 -4.90
C ASP A 285 31.46 -13.25 -3.36
N SER A 286 32.17 -12.24 -2.88
CA SER A 286 32.16 -11.83 -1.47
C SER A 286 30.83 -11.18 -1.11
N ARG A 287 30.46 -11.17 0.18
CA ARG A 287 29.22 -10.55 0.67
C ARG A 287 29.47 -9.63 1.86
N ALA A 288 29.19 -8.35 1.68
CA ALA A 288 29.09 -7.41 2.78
C ALA A 288 27.70 -7.52 3.45
N ILE A 289 27.70 -7.64 4.77
CA ILE A 289 26.49 -7.61 5.60
C ILE A 289 26.31 -6.18 6.12
N ILE A 290 25.20 -5.56 5.77
CA ILE A 290 24.86 -4.21 6.23
C ILE A 290 23.60 -4.28 7.06
N ARG A 291 23.70 -3.97 8.34
CA ARG A 291 22.55 -3.85 9.24
C ARG A 291 22.02 -2.43 9.19
N VAL A 292 20.69 -2.26 9.17
CA VAL A 292 20.01 -0.97 9.29
C VAL A 292 19.08 -1.03 10.48
N SER A 293 19.10 -0.01 11.35
CA SER A 293 18.08 0.09 12.39
C SER A 293 17.81 1.52 12.82
N GLY A 294 16.63 1.75 13.42
CA GLY A 294 16.26 3.07 13.93
C GLY A 294 14.79 3.16 14.32
N ARG A 295 14.37 4.39 14.65
CA ARG A 295 12.98 4.74 14.94
C ARG A 295 12.59 5.98 14.14
N LEU A 296 11.38 5.94 13.60
CA LEU A 296 10.84 6.95 12.70
C LEU A 296 9.45 7.36 13.17
N GLU A 297 9.16 8.65 13.08
CA GLU A 297 7.80 9.18 13.12
C GLU A 297 7.32 9.30 11.67
N LEU A 298 6.38 8.43 11.29
CA LEU A 298 5.74 8.44 9.98
C LEU A 298 4.50 9.36 10.02
N VAL A 299 3.83 9.57 8.89
CA VAL A 299 2.68 10.49 8.82
C VAL A 299 1.57 10.11 9.80
N ASN A 300 1.32 8.80 9.95
CA ASN A 300 0.20 8.26 10.74
C ASN A 300 0.62 7.30 11.85
N SER A 301 1.92 7.03 12.06
CA SER A 301 2.38 6.02 13.02
C SER A 301 3.79 6.28 13.57
N GLN A 302 4.10 5.68 14.72
CA GLN A 302 5.46 5.53 15.22
C GLN A 302 6.02 4.18 14.73
N SER A 303 7.18 4.19 14.08
CA SER A 303 7.79 3.00 13.48
C SER A 303 9.15 2.68 14.08
N ALA A 304 9.45 1.39 14.23
CA ALA A 304 10.78 0.89 14.54
C ALA A 304 11.20 -0.14 13.47
N ILE A 305 12.36 0.07 12.86
CA ILE A 305 12.88 -0.77 11.78
C ILE A 305 14.16 -1.46 12.24
N ASN A 306 14.29 -2.73 11.90
CA ASN A 306 15.53 -3.51 11.97
C ASN A 306 15.64 -4.36 10.71
N ALA A 307 16.66 -4.11 9.90
CA ALA A 307 16.89 -4.78 8.62
C ALA A 307 18.36 -5.22 8.47
N ARG A 308 18.58 -6.17 7.57
CA ARG A 308 19.88 -6.72 7.19
C ARG A 308 19.89 -6.91 5.68
N LEU A 309 20.80 -6.20 5.01
CA LEU A 309 21.07 -6.32 3.59
C LEU A 309 22.31 -7.22 3.39
N GLU A 310 22.28 -8.05 2.36
CA GLU A 310 23.47 -8.72 1.82
C GLU A 310 23.82 -8.05 0.48
N PHE A 311 25.00 -7.42 0.40
CA PHE A 311 25.56 -6.85 -0.83
C PHE A 311 26.64 -7.78 -1.37
N ALA A 312 26.41 -8.42 -2.52
CA ALA A 312 27.36 -9.32 -3.16
C ALA A 312 28.18 -8.60 -4.22
N PHE A 313 29.48 -8.87 -4.28
CA PHE A 313 30.43 -8.29 -5.24
C PHE A 313 31.54 -9.27 -5.59
N GLU A 314 32.10 -9.16 -6.80
CA GLU A 314 33.33 -9.86 -7.17
C GLU A 314 34.51 -9.18 -6.45
N ASP A 315 35.35 -9.95 -5.76
CA ASP A 315 36.53 -9.39 -5.10
C ASP A 315 37.44 -8.73 -6.14
N PRO A 316 37.85 -7.46 -5.95
CA PRO A 316 38.77 -6.83 -6.87
C PRO A 316 40.08 -7.61 -6.85
N ALA A 317 40.44 -8.18 -8.00
CA ALA A 317 41.64 -9.00 -8.15
C ALA A 317 42.83 -8.29 -7.48
N PRO A 318 43.58 -8.97 -6.58
CA PRO A 318 44.58 -8.33 -5.74
C PRO A 318 45.54 -7.55 -6.64
N ALA A 319 45.55 -6.22 -6.48
CA ALA A 319 46.29 -5.32 -7.34
C ALA A 319 47.76 -5.74 -7.32
N ALA A 320 48.20 -6.37 -8.42
CA ALA A 320 49.37 -7.25 -8.45
C ALA A 320 50.55 -6.58 -7.73
N ASP A 321 50.94 -7.16 -6.58
CA ASP A 321 51.78 -6.54 -5.55
C ASP A 321 52.86 -5.65 -6.16
N ASP A 322 52.63 -4.33 -6.19
CA ASP A 322 53.62 -3.39 -6.70
C ASP A 322 54.80 -3.42 -5.72
N PRO A 323 55.96 -3.98 -6.11
CA PRO A 323 57.08 -4.16 -5.20
C PRO A 323 57.74 -2.83 -4.83
N SER A 324 57.28 -1.71 -5.40
CA SER A 324 57.67 -0.36 -5.02
C SER A 324 56.80 0.28 -3.93
N ARG A 325 55.67 -0.35 -3.53
CA ARG A 325 54.81 0.17 -2.44
C ARG A 325 55.57 0.06 -1.11
N PRO A 326 55.87 1.18 -0.42
CA PRO A 326 56.70 1.14 0.79
C PRO A 326 56.00 0.42 1.94
N VAL A 327 56.63 -0.64 2.45
CA VAL A 327 56.16 -1.47 3.58
C VAL A 327 56.30 -0.70 4.91
N ALA A 328 55.44 0.31 5.13
CA ALA A 328 55.39 1.07 6.40
C ALA A 328 54.14 1.94 6.64
N THR A 329 53.33 2.29 5.64
CA THR A 329 52.17 3.17 5.85
C THR A 329 50.97 2.40 6.38
N LEU A 330 50.58 2.68 7.64
CA LEU A 330 49.36 2.22 8.33
C LEU A 330 48.05 2.78 7.74
N ASP A 331 48.10 3.31 6.52
CA ASP A 331 46.96 3.95 5.87
C ASP A 331 45.99 2.88 5.35
N PRO A 332 44.68 2.99 5.66
CA PRO A 332 43.69 1.99 5.27
C PRO A 332 43.59 1.89 3.74
N THR A 333 43.54 0.66 3.20
CA THR A 333 43.29 0.47 1.77
C THR A 333 41.87 0.94 1.46
N LEU A 334 41.73 1.90 0.53
CA LEU A 334 40.42 2.34 0.06
C LEU A 334 40.05 1.52 -1.18
N VAL A 335 38.96 0.79 -1.10
CA VAL A 335 38.52 -0.18 -2.11
C VAL A 335 37.11 0.16 -2.60
N ASP A 336 36.99 0.51 -3.88
CA ASP A 336 35.70 0.59 -4.57
C ASP A 336 35.28 -0.81 -5.03
N VAL A 337 34.09 -1.28 -4.63
CA VAL A 337 33.56 -2.58 -5.05
C VAL A 337 32.21 -2.42 -5.75
N LYS A 338 32.13 -2.94 -6.98
CA LYS A 338 30.90 -3.00 -7.77
C LYS A 338 30.16 -4.30 -7.48
N GLY A 339 28.85 -4.20 -7.25
CA GLY A 339 28.04 -5.33 -6.84
C GLY A 339 26.55 -5.00 -6.77
N ALA A 340 25.80 -5.83 -6.04
CA ALA A 340 24.35 -5.70 -5.92
C ALA A 340 23.86 -6.11 -4.53
N VAL A 341 22.85 -5.42 -4.00
CA VAL A 341 22.03 -5.93 -2.88
C VAL A 341 21.29 -7.20 -3.35
N VAL A 342 21.77 -8.38 -2.98
CA VAL A 342 21.17 -9.67 -3.37
C VAL A 342 20.11 -10.15 -2.38
N ARG A 343 20.08 -9.60 -1.16
CA ARG A 343 19.08 -9.94 -0.15
C ARG A 343 18.74 -8.78 0.76
N LEU A 344 17.48 -8.72 1.21
CA LEU A 344 17.00 -7.87 2.28
C LEU A 344 16.12 -8.71 3.22
N LEU A 345 16.51 -8.79 4.50
CA LEU A 345 15.68 -9.28 5.60
C LEU A 345 15.29 -8.07 6.45
N MET A 346 14.01 -7.87 6.74
CA MET A 346 13.53 -6.71 7.50
C MET A 346 12.38 -7.07 8.42
N ALA A 347 12.39 -6.49 9.62
CA ALA A 347 11.23 -6.38 10.50
C ALA A 347 10.96 -4.89 10.79
N GLN A 348 9.74 -4.45 10.53
CA GLN A 348 9.23 -3.11 10.76
C GLN A 348 8.00 -3.20 11.66
N ARG A 349 8.02 -2.51 12.81
CA ARG A 349 6.87 -2.43 13.71
C ARG A 349 6.31 -1.03 13.74
N ASN A 350 5.10 -0.86 13.21
CA ASN A 350 4.32 0.37 13.28
C ASN A 350 3.36 0.31 14.48
N VAL A 351 3.19 1.42 15.18
CA VAL A 351 2.24 1.59 16.28
C VAL A 351 1.46 2.89 16.07
N ILE A 352 0.14 2.80 16.19
CA ILE A 352 -0.80 3.91 16.07
C ILE A 352 -1.63 3.93 17.34
N GLU A 353 -1.66 5.07 18.02
CA GLU A 353 -2.42 5.27 19.25
C GLU A 353 -3.44 6.39 19.02
N ILE A 354 -4.72 6.06 19.13
CA ILE A 354 -5.83 6.99 19.00
C ILE A 354 -6.31 7.33 20.43
N PRO A 355 -6.11 8.58 20.89
CA PRO A 355 -6.65 9.02 22.16
C PRO A 355 -8.18 9.23 22.09
N ASP A 356 -8.86 9.08 23.22
CA ASP A 356 -10.21 9.60 23.45
C ASP A 356 -10.19 11.13 23.68
N ALA A 357 -11.37 11.70 23.94
CA ALA A 357 -11.54 13.11 24.26
C ALA A 357 -10.83 13.55 25.54
N ASP A 358 -10.49 12.62 26.45
CA ASP A 358 -9.77 12.88 27.70
C ASP A 358 -8.24 12.67 27.53
N GLY A 359 -7.77 12.38 26.31
CA GLY A 359 -6.36 12.16 25.98
C GLY A 359 -5.83 10.76 26.34
N ARG A 360 -6.69 9.81 26.72
CA ARG A 360 -6.29 8.44 27.05
C ARG A 360 -6.34 7.56 25.81
N VAL A 361 -5.41 6.62 25.65
CA VAL A 361 -5.41 5.71 24.50
C VAL A 361 -6.67 4.82 24.50
N MET A 362 -7.60 5.14 23.60
CA MET A 362 -8.87 4.41 23.42
C MET A 362 -8.67 3.17 22.55
N THR A 363 -7.88 3.34 21.49
CA THR A 363 -7.56 2.32 20.50
C THR A 363 -6.08 2.36 20.21
N ARG A 364 -5.43 1.20 20.28
CA ARG A 364 -4.04 1.01 19.85
C ARG A 364 -4.02 -0.03 18.75
N ALA A 365 -3.59 0.35 17.55
CA ALA A 365 -3.19 -0.64 16.56
C ALA A 365 -1.69 -0.80 16.56
N SER A 366 -1.25 -2.02 16.31
CA SER A 366 0.12 -2.31 15.94
C SER A 366 0.15 -3.21 14.71
N GLN A 367 1.14 -2.99 13.86
CA GLN A 367 1.40 -3.76 12.66
C GLN A 367 2.87 -4.18 12.73
N LEU A 368 3.13 -5.48 12.67
CA LEU A 368 4.46 -6.03 12.44
C LEU A 368 4.53 -6.49 10.98
N ARG A 369 5.38 -5.82 10.20
CA ARG A 369 5.72 -6.19 8.82
C ARG A 369 7.06 -6.90 8.84
N GLU A 370 7.12 -8.12 8.32
CA GLU A 370 8.36 -8.84 8.08
C GLU A 370 8.52 -9.07 6.57
N LEU A 371 9.71 -8.78 6.04
CA LEU A 371 10.01 -8.88 4.61
C LEU A 371 11.29 -9.70 4.41
N ASN A 372 11.20 -10.74 3.59
CA ASN A 372 12.33 -11.51 3.09
C ASN A 372 12.35 -11.40 1.56
N LEU A 373 13.30 -10.62 1.04
CA LEU A 373 13.50 -10.35 -0.39
C LEU A 373 14.85 -10.93 -0.85
N GLU A 374 14.82 -11.67 -1.96
CA GLU A 374 15.98 -12.24 -2.64
C GLU A 374 16.01 -11.74 -4.10
N ARG A 375 17.17 -11.26 -4.57
CA ARG A 375 17.45 -10.88 -5.97
C ARG A 375 18.49 -11.83 -6.57
N ARG A 376 18.21 -12.33 -7.78
CA ARG A 376 19.15 -13.08 -8.61
C ARG A 376 19.53 -12.31 -9.87
N LEU A 377 20.83 -12.29 -10.16
CA LEU A 377 21.42 -11.64 -11.33
C LEU A 377 21.59 -12.62 -12.50
N ASP A 378 21.95 -13.89 -12.23
CA ASP A 378 21.91 -14.93 -13.25
C ASP A 378 20.47 -15.31 -13.59
N LEU A 379 20.11 -15.08 -14.86
CA LEU A 379 18.80 -15.35 -15.45
C LEU A 379 18.84 -16.52 -16.45
N THR A 380 19.82 -17.42 -16.35
CA THR A 380 19.90 -18.62 -17.17
C THR A 380 18.60 -19.44 -17.09
N GLY A 381 17.90 -19.52 -18.23
CA GLY A 381 16.60 -20.22 -18.35
C GLY A 381 15.37 -19.40 -17.95
N VAL A 382 15.52 -18.12 -17.58
CA VAL A 382 14.41 -17.19 -17.29
C VAL A 382 14.12 -16.34 -18.53
N THR A 383 12.84 -16.13 -18.85
CA THR A 383 12.43 -15.19 -19.92
C THR A 383 12.62 -13.76 -19.45
N VAL A 384 13.57 -13.05 -20.06
CA VAL A 384 13.79 -11.62 -19.81
C VAL A 384 12.79 -10.79 -20.63
N PRO A 385 12.09 -9.80 -20.03
CA PRO A 385 11.18 -8.95 -20.78
C PRO A 385 11.93 -8.10 -21.84
N SER A 386 11.31 -7.95 -23.00
CA SER A 386 11.80 -7.06 -24.06
C SER A 386 11.58 -5.60 -23.69
N LEU A 387 12.56 -4.74 -23.99
CA LEU A 387 12.38 -3.30 -23.85
C LEU A 387 11.63 -2.75 -25.08
N PRO A 388 10.56 -1.95 -24.88
CA PRO A 388 9.91 -1.23 -25.96
C PRO A 388 10.84 -0.14 -26.52
N VAL A 389 10.89 -0.04 -27.85
CA VAL A 389 11.63 1.01 -28.58
C VAL A 389 10.69 1.62 -29.62
N PRO A 390 10.33 2.91 -29.54
CA PRO A 390 10.70 3.87 -28.49
C PRO A 390 10.09 3.54 -27.12
N PRO A 391 10.57 4.17 -26.02
CA PRO A 391 9.90 4.13 -24.73
C PRO A 391 8.41 4.51 -24.83
N PRO A 392 7.51 3.84 -24.09
CA PRO A 392 6.07 4.07 -24.16
C PRO A 392 5.71 5.43 -23.54
N THR A 393 4.79 6.14 -24.18
CA THR A 393 4.14 7.32 -23.61
C THR A 393 2.82 6.92 -22.92
N PRO A 394 2.40 7.63 -21.85
CA PRO A 394 1.09 7.42 -21.24
C PRO A 394 -0.06 7.69 -22.23
N THR A 395 -1.05 6.80 -22.27
CA THR A 395 -2.32 6.93 -22.99
C THR A 395 -3.47 6.34 -22.14
N PRO A 396 -4.74 6.71 -22.38
CA PRO A 396 -5.89 6.15 -21.65
C PRO A 396 -6.03 4.63 -21.71
N GLU A 397 -5.39 3.97 -22.68
CA GLU A 397 -5.38 2.52 -22.82
C GLU A 397 -4.36 1.85 -21.89
N ASN A 398 -3.19 2.49 -21.67
CA ASN A 398 -2.04 1.90 -20.98
C ASN A 398 -1.75 2.47 -19.58
N SER A 399 -2.19 3.69 -19.27
CA SER A 399 -1.92 4.36 -17.98
C SER A 399 -3.16 4.53 -17.10
N TRP A 400 -4.36 4.38 -17.65
CA TRP A 400 -5.58 4.49 -16.85
C TRP A 400 -5.88 3.19 -16.11
N VAL A 401 -6.19 3.34 -14.84
CA VAL A 401 -6.53 2.26 -13.92
C VAL A 401 -8.04 2.06 -13.89
N SER A 402 -8.47 0.83 -13.73
CA SER A 402 -9.90 0.44 -13.68
C SER A 402 -10.35 0.33 -12.23
N TYR A 403 -11.23 1.23 -11.79
CA TYR A 403 -11.94 1.10 -10.53
C TYR A 403 -13.11 0.13 -10.71
N HIS A 404 -13.23 -0.82 -9.78
CA HIS A 404 -14.36 -1.72 -9.67
C HIS A 404 -15.02 -1.48 -8.32
N ASP A 405 -16.33 -1.21 -8.35
CA ASP A 405 -17.15 -1.14 -7.14
C ASP A 405 -17.12 -2.51 -6.41
N PRO A 406 -16.95 -2.56 -5.08
CA PRO A 406 -16.90 -3.81 -4.32
C PRO A 406 -18.16 -4.68 -4.46
N ASP A 407 -19.33 -4.06 -4.60
CA ASP A 407 -20.62 -4.73 -4.81
C ASP A 407 -20.90 -5.02 -6.31
N ASN A 408 -19.94 -4.72 -7.18
CA ASN A 408 -20.00 -4.87 -8.64
C ASN A 408 -21.20 -4.13 -9.27
N LEU A 409 -21.63 -3.01 -8.67
CA LEU A 409 -22.71 -2.17 -9.20
C LEU A 409 -22.26 -1.35 -10.41
N PHE A 410 -21.01 -0.88 -10.39
CA PHE A 410 -20.42 -0.12 -11.49
C PHE A 410 -18.90 -0.32 -11.59
N LEU A 411 -18.33 0.03 -12.75
CA LEU A 411 -16.89 0.19 -12.94
C LEU A 411 -16.63 1.40 -13.83
N PHE A 412 -15.43 1.96 -13.73
CA PHE A 412 -14.95 3.02 -14.62
C PHE A 412 -13.42 3.01 -14.68
N LYS A 413 -12.85 3.83 -15.56
CA LYS A 413 -11.41 4.06 -15.62
C LYS A 413 -11.06 5.50 -15.30
N HIS A 414 -9.93 5.72 -14.65
CA HIS A 414 -9.39 7.05 -14.37
C HIS A 414 -7.87 7.09 -14.55
N PRO A 415 -7.28 8.29 -14.72
CA PRO A 415 -5.83 8.46 -14.64
C PRO A 415 -5.29 7.93 -13.30
N GLN A 416 -4.15 7.23 -13.34
CA GLN A 416 -3.49 6.60 -12.18
C GLN A 416 -3.04 7.60 -11.10
N GLU A 417 -2.92 8.88 -11.47
CA GLU A 417 -2.52 9.99 -10.61
C GLU A 417 -3.61 10.30 -9.58
N PHE A 418 -4.87 9.94 -9.88
CA PHE A 418 -5.98 9.94 -8.92
C PHE A 418 -5.95 8.70 -8.04
N ARG A 419 -5.92 8.92 -6.72
CA ARG A 419 -5.91 7.85 -5.71
C ARG A 419 -7.23 7.84 -4.94
N PRO A 420 -7.83 6.68 -4.67
CA PRO A 420 -8.91 6.59 -3.69
C PRO A 420 -8.46 7.14 -2.34
N SER A 421 -9.24 8.04 -1.76
CA SER A 421 -8.96 8.55 -0.42
C SER A 421 -8.98 7.38 0.59
N PRO A 422 -8.00 7.30 1.51
CA PRO A 422 -8.03 6.30 2.58
C PRO A 422 -9.19 6.54 3.56
N ILE A 423 -9.71 7.77 3.62
CA ILE A 423 -10.87 8.17 4.43
C ILE A 423 -12.14 8.02 3.58
N GLN A 424 -12.42 6.80 3.10
CA GLN A 424 -13.73 6.48 2.56
C GLN A 424 -14.72 6.28 3.71
N PRO A 425 -15.90 6.93 3.71
CA PRO A 425 -16.93 6.66 4.70
C PRO A 425 -17.38 5.20 4.56
N MET A 426 -17.20 4.40 5.62
CA MET A 426 -17.51 2.97 5.61
C MET A 426 -18.91 2.68 5.06
N GLY A 427 -19.00 1.91 3.97
CA GLY A 427 -20.26 1.44 3.41
C GLY A 427 -21.12 2.51 2.73
N GLY A 428 -20.54 3.64 2.32
CA GLY A 428 -21.22 4.64 1.50
C GLY A 428 -21.11 4.33 0.00
N SER A 429 -22.13 4.71 -0.79
CA SER A 429 -22.06 4.74 -2.26
C SER A 429 -21.20 5.89 -2.81
N THR A 430 -20.29 6.42 -1.98
CA THR A 430 -19.45 7.60 -2.22
C THR A 430 -18.00 7.19 -2.34
N LEU A 431 -17.41 7.40 -3.52
CA LEU A 431 -16.00 7.21 -3.78
C LEU A 431 -15.33 8.58 -3.97
N ASN A 432 -14.34 8.87 -3.14
CA ASN A 432 -13.50 10.06 -3.29
C ASN A 432 -12.16 9.65 -3.93
N LEU A 433 -11.80 10.28 -5.03
CA LEU A 433 -10.48 10.19 -5.65
C LEU A 433 -9.78 11.55 -5.55
N SER A 434 -8.50 11.59 -5.22
CA SER A 434 -7.70 12.82 -5.19
C SER A 434 -6.35 12.67 -5.91
N ARG A 435 -5.91 13.75 -6.57
CA ARG A 435 -4.59 13.89 -7.19
C ARG A 435 -3.87 15.08 -6.56
N ASN A 436 -2.76 14.81 -5.88
CA ASN A 436 -1.95 15.87 -5.26
C ASN A 436 -1.31 16.77 -6.33
N THR A 437 -1.48 18.08 -6.18
CA THR A 437 -0.83 19.11 -6.99
C THR A 437 0.35 19.71 -6.25
N LEU A 438 1.36 20.19 -6.97
CA LEU A 438 2.52 20.88 -6.39
C LEU A 438 2.13 22.31 -5.99
N GLY A 439 1.91 22.53 -4.69
CA GLY A 439 1.73 23.86 -4.11
C GLY A 439 0.33 24.48 -4.25
N GLY A 440 -0.71 23.66 -4.48
CA GLY A 440 -2.11 24.11 -4.55
C GLY A 440 -3.07 23.16 -3.84
N VAL A 441 -4.37 23.41 -4.01
CA VAL A 441 -5.44 22.47 -3.61
C VAL A 441 -5.37 21.23 -4.52
N PRO A 442 -5.50 20.02 -3.97
CA PRO A 442 -5.58 18.79 -4.77
C PRO A 442 -6.71 18.84 -5.81
N ASP A 443 -6.51 18.14 -6.92
CA ASP A 443 -7.60 17.84 -7.84
C ASP A 443 -8.44 16.72 -7.24
N ASP A 444 -9.68 17.02 -6.87
CA ASP A 444 -10.60 16.08 -6.19
C ASP A 444 -11.76 15.68 -7.09
N LEU A 445 -12.16 14.41 -7.03
CA LEU A 445 -13.35 13.83 -7.64
C LEU A 445 -14.17 13.06 -6.60
N THR A 446 -15.41 13.47 -6.37
CA THR A 446 -16.38 12.79 -5.49
C THR A 446 -17.47 12.17 -6.34
N LEU A 447 -17.53 10.85 -6.38
CA LEU A 447 -18.51 10.07 -7.13
C LEU A 447 -19.56 9.51 -6.18
N VAL A 448 -20.84 9.78 -6.41
CA VAL A 448 -21.96 9.21 -5.63
C VAL A 448 -22.88 8.42 -6.56
N PHE A 449 -22.93 7.11 -6.37
CA PHE A 449 -23.74 6.21 -7.20
C PHE A 449 -25.10 5.92 -6.58
N PHE A 450 -26.15 5.93 -7.41
CA PHE A 450 -27.53 5.62 -7.06
C PHE A 450 -28.03 4.46 -7.95
N PRO A 451 -28.22 3.25 -7.40
CA PRO A 451 -28.73 2.13 -8.17
C PRO A 451 -30.20 2.34 -8.57
N ARG A 452 -30.67 1.51 -9.50
CA ARG A 452 -32.01 1.62 -10.08
C ARG A 452 -33.10 1.52 -9.00
N GLY A 453 -33.88 2.59 -8.85
CA GLY A 453 -35.02 2.64 -7.94
C GLY A 453 -34.73 3.27 -6.57
N GLU A 454 -33.46 3.58 -6.28
CA GLU A 454 -33.02 4.23 -5.04
C GLU A 454 -32.70 5.73 -5.26
N GLN A 455 -33.15 6.29 -6.37
CA GLN A 455 -32.92 7.70 -6.73
C GLN A 455 -33.65 8.66 -5.75
N PRO A 456 -32.94 9.54 -5.02
CA PRO A 456 -33.56 10.67 -4.35
C PRO A 456 -34.36 11.57 -5.31
N PRO A 457 -35.48 12.19 -4.88
CA PRO A 457 -36.26 13.11 -5.71
C PRO A 457 -35.47 14.36 -6.15
N GLU A 458 -34.35 14.67 -5.49
CA GLU A 458 -33.41 15.74 -5.81
C GLU A 458 -32.63 15.50 -7.13
N ILE A 459 -32.68 14.31 -7.73
CA ILE A 459 -32.01 13.92 -9.00
C ILE A 459 -32.65 14.57 -10.27
N ARG A 460 -33.39 15.67 -10.11
CA ARG A 460 -33.84 16.51 -11.22
C ARG A 460 -32.78 17.58 -11.51
N PRO A 461 -32.47 17.89 -12.79
CA PRO A 461 -31.43 18.85 -13.14
C PRO A 461 -31.50 20.19 -12.39
N GLU A 462 -32.72 20.74 -12.25
CA GLU A 462 -32.96 22.02 -11.58
C GLU A 462 -32.75 21.92 -10.06
N ALA A 463 -33.18 20.81 -9.45
CA ALA A 463 -33.00 20.56 -8.01
C ALA A 463 -31.55 20.25 -7.67
N PHE A 464 -30.85 19.50 -8.52
CA PHE A 464 -29.42 19.23 -8.44
C PHE A 464 -28.61 20.53 -8.53
N SER A 465 -28.86 21.37 -9.53
CA SER A 465 -28.21 22.68 -9.67
C SER A 465 -28.46 23.60 -8.48
N GLN A 466 -29.71 23.69 -8.03
CA GLN A 466 -30.07 24.45 -6.83
C GLN A 466 -29.35 23.93 -5.58
N ARG A 467 -29.32 22.61 -5.36
CA ARG A 467 -28.61 21.97 -4.23
C ARG A 467 -27.12 22.32 -4.25
N ILE A 468 -26.46 22.21 -5.40
CA ILE A 468 -25.04 22.53 -5.57
C ILE A 468 -24.76 24.01 -5.25
N ALA A 469 -25.61 24.92 -5.75
CA ALA A 469 -25.49 26.35 -5.46
C ALA A 469 -25.73 26.66 -3.97
N GLU A 470 -26.74 26.05 -3.34
CA GLU A 470 -27.05 26.22 -1.91
C GLU A 470 -25.93 25.68 -1.01
N THR A 471 -25.37 24.50 -1.32
CA THR A 471 -24.22 23.92 -0.60
C THR A 471 -23.05 24.90 -0.58
N TRP A 472 -22.65 25.42 -1.74
CA TRP A 472 -21.53 26.36 -1.80
C TRP A 472 -21.84 27.74 -1.21
N GLN A 473 -23.09 28.21 -1.28
CA GLN A 473 -23.52 29.44 -0.60
C GLN A 473 -23.58 29.30 0.93
N SER A 474 -23.71 28.07 1.45
CA SER A 474 -23.70 27.80 2.89
C SER A 474 -22.31 27.88 3.53
N VAL A 475 -21.24 27.88 2.72
CA VAL A 475 -19.85 28.02 3.20
C VAL A 475 -19.67 29.44 3.79
N PRO A 476 -19.30 29.57 5.08
CA PRO A 476 -19.27 30.88 5.73
C PRO A 476 -18.32 31.89 5.05
N SER A 477 -18.81 33.11 4.85
CA SER A 477 -17.96 34.25 4.48
C SER A 477 -16.91 34.52 5.58
N PRO A 478 -15.66 34.90 5.24
CA PRO A 478 -15.19 35.33 3.91
C PRO A 478 -14.65 34.18 3.02
N GLY A 479 -14.98 32.91 3.32
CA GLY A 479 -14.32 31.74 2.74
C GLY A 479 -14.45 31.60 1.22
N VAL A 480 -15.66 31.78 0.65
CA VAL A 480 -15.95 31.51 -0.77
C VAL A 480 -16.83 32.60 -1.39
N THR A 481 -16.52 32.99 -2.62
CA THR A 481 -17.37 33.75 -3.54
C THR A 481 -17.60 32.94 -4.81
N LEU A 482 -18.84 32.81 -5.26
CA LEU A 482 -19.22 32.06 -6.45
C LEU A 482 -19.40 33.00 -7.65
N GLY A 483 -18.69 32.71 -8.73
CA GLY A 483 -19.00 33.25 -10.05
C GLY A 483 -20.03 32.39 -10.78
N ARG A 484 -20.50 32.88 -11.94
CA ARG A 484 -21.46 32.18 -12.78
C ARG A 484 -20.73 31.43 -13.91
N GLY A 485 -20.69 30.10 -13.85
CA GLY A 485 -20.17 29.26 -14.93
C GLY A 485 -21.25 28.73 -15.87
N ALA A 486 -20.93 27.65 -16.58
CA ALA A 486 -21.82 27.01 -17.55
C ALA A 486 -22.76 26.00 -16.88
N GLU A 487 -24.00 25.92 -17.36
CA GLU A 487 -25.03 25.03 -16.85
C GLU A 487 -25.86 24.46 -18.01
N GLY A 488 -26.19 23.16 -17.98
CA GLY A 488 -27.10 22.54 -18.94
C GLY A 488 -26.80 21.07 -19.25
N PHE A 489 -27.62 20.48 -20.12
CA PHE A 489 -27.36 19.16 -20.69
C PHE A 489 -26.21 19.20 -21.70
N LEU A 490 -25.34 18.21 -21.65
CA LEU A 490 -24.32 17.97 -22.67
C LEU A 490 -24.95 17.34 -23.93
N PRO A 491 -24.32 17.46 -25.11
CA PRO A 491 -24.90 16.95 -26.37
C PRO A 491 -25.06 15.43 -26.33
N GLU A 492 -26.29 14.91 -26.43
CA GLU A 492 -26.58 13.47 -26.30
C GLU A 492 -25.84 12.58 -27.32
N ALA A 493 -25.37 13.16 -28.44
CA ALA A 493 -24.52 12.48 -29.42
C ALA A 493 -23.16 12.01 -28.86
N ASP A 494 -22.62 12.71 -27.86
CA ASP A 494 -21.33 12.39 -27.23
C ASP A 494 -21.46 11.38 -26.05
N TRP A 495 -22.70 10.99 -25.72
CA TRP A 495 -23.06 10.22 -24.53
C TRP A 495 -24.03 9.07 -24.85
N PRO A 496 -23.63 8.06 -25.65
CA PRO A 496 -24.53 6.97 -26.05
C PRO A 496 -25.10 6.22 -24.83
N GLY A 497 -26.43 6.21 -24.72
CA GLY A 497 -27.16 5.53 -23.63
C GLY A 497 -27.15 6.23 -22.27
N THR A 498 -26.62 7.47 -22.20
CA THR A 498 -26.51 8.25 -20.95
C THR A 498 -26.91 9.70 -21.21
N ARG A 499 -27.67 10.33 -20.31
CA ARG A 499 -27.95 11.77 -20.37
C ARG A 499 -27.18 12.47 -19.26
N VAL A 500 -26.32 13.43 -19.61
CA VAL A 500 -25.44 14.12 -18.66
C VAL A 500 -25.84 15.58 -18.54
N TYR A 501 -26.15 16.02 -17.33
CA TYR A 501 -26.33 17.42 -16.99
C TYR A 501 -25.07 17.92 -16.25
N ARG A 502 -24.58 19.11 -16.60
CA ARG A 502 -23.38 19.71 -16.00
C ARG A 502 -23.71 21.07 -15.39
N VAL A 503 -23.15 21.33 -14.21
CA VAL A 503 -23.13 22.63 -13.52
C VAL A 503 -21.67 22.98 -13.28
N GLU A 504 -21.25 24.19 -13.63
CA GLU A 504 -19.87 24.66 -13.44
C GLU A 504 -19.90 25.98 -12.65
N LEU A 505 -19.09 26.05 -11.60
CA LEU A 505 -18.99 27.19 -10.69
C LEU A 505 -17.50 27.57 -10.54
N PRO A 506 -17.06 28.72 -11.09
CA PRO A 506 -15.78 29.28 -10.69
C PRO A 506 -15.87 29.80 -9.26
N ILE A 507 -14.94 29.35 -8.42
CA ILE A 507 -14.87 29.60 -6.99
C ILE A 507 -13.69 30.52 -6.72
N THR A 508 -13.93 31.65 -6.07
CA THR A 508 -12.88 32.51 -5.52
C THR A 508 -12.85 32.30 -4.01
N TYR A 509 -11.72 31.92 -3.44
CA TYR A 509 -11.65 31.58 -2.02
C TYR A 509 -10.47 32.27 -1.33
N ARG A 510 -10.57 32.45 -0.01
CA ARG A 510 -9.46 32.95 0.82
C ARG A 510 -8.91 31.81 1.68
N PRO A 511 -7.64 31.39 1.48
CA PRO A 511 -7.01 30.34 2.27
C PRO A 511 -6.68 30.79 3.70
N SER A 512 -7.68 31.02 4.53
CA SER A 512 -7.51 31.33 5.95
C SER A 512 -6.79 30.24 6.75
N ALA A 513 -6.70 29.02 6.20
CA ALA A 513 -6.01 27.88 6.79
C ALA A 513 -4.52 27.74 6.42
N TYR A 514 -4.03 28.43 5.37
CA TYR A 514 -2.69 28.17 4.80
C TYR A 514 -1.71 29.34 4.85
N SER A 515 -2.03 30.43 5.55
CA SER A 515 -1.14 31.59 5.75
C SER A 515 -0.61 32.25 4.46
N LEU A 516 -1.38 32.17 3.37
CA LEU A 516 -1.14 32.90 2.14
C LEU A 516 -2.11 34.10 2.07
N ASP A 517 -1.58 35.31 1.90
CA ASP A 517 -2.38 36.54 1.75
C ASP A 517 -3.10 36.62 0.37
N GLU A 518 -2.85 35.67 -0.52
CA GLU A 518 -3.37 35.65 -1.88
C GLU A 518 -4.75 34.98 -1.97
N ILE A 519 -5.61 35.56 -2.78
CA ILE A 519 -6.95 35.04 -3.07
C ILE A 519 -6.80 33.92 -4.11
N GLY A 520 -7.14 32.68 -3.73
CA GLY A 520 -7.11 31.52 -4.62
C GLY A 520 -8.32 31.49 -5.56
N GLN A 521 -8.14 30.87 -6.73
CA GLN A 521 -9.22 30.59 -7.66
C GLN A 521 -9.26 29.10 -8.01
N ALA A 522 -10.38 28.47 -7.68
CA ALA A 522 -10.69 27.10 -8.04
C ALA A 522 -11.87 27.04 -9.04
N TYR A 523 -12.04 25.88 -9.67
CA TYR A 523 -13.14 25.57 -10.56
C TYR A 523 -13.81 24.31 -10.06
N PHE A 524 -15.10 24.43 -9.72
CA PHE A 524 -15.94 23.31 -9.35
C PHE A 524 -16.84 22.93 -10.52
N SER A 525 -16.96 21.64 -10.81
CA SER A 525 -17.88 21.09 -11.81
C SER A 525 -18.65 19.92 -11.20
N ALA A 526 -19.97 19.98 -11.26
CA ALA A 526 -20.84 18.88 -10.86
C ALA A 526 -21.57 18.31 -12.08
N TYR A 527 -21.64 16.99 -12.15
CA TYR A 527 -22.26 16.22 -13.21
C TYR A 527 -23.33 15.31 -12.64
N LEU A 528 -24.45 15.21 -13.35
CA LEU A 528 -25.53 14.26 -13.08
C LEU A 528 -25.70 13.38 -14.33
N ALA A 529 -25.18 12.16 -14.28
CA ALA A 529 -25.25 11.20 -15.36
C ALA A 529 -26.39 10.20 -15.13
N GLN A 530 -27.40 10.23 -16.01
CA GLN A 530 -28.58 9.38 -15.97
C GLN A 530 -28.46 8.26 -17.00
N PHE A 531 -28.36 7.00 -16.54
CA PHE A 531 -28.14 5.84 -17.40
C PHE A 531 -29.45 5.20 -17.89
N SER A 532 -29.41 4.53 -19.05
CA SER A 532 -30.58 3.89 -19.67
C SER A 532 -31.24 2.77 -18.85
N ASN A 533 -30.52 2.14 -17.90
CA ASN A 533 -31.07 1.17 -16.96
C ASN A 533 -31.84 1.83 -15.78
N GLY A 534 -31.77 3.16 -15.65
CA GLY A 534 -32.36 3.90 -14.54
C GLY A 534 -31.47 3.99 -13.29
N ALA A 535 -30.17 3.70 -13.40
CA ALA A 535 -29.18 4.13 -12.41
C ALA A 535 -28.77 5.59 -12.66
N VAL A 536 -28.19 6.23 -11.63
CA VAL A 536 -27.66 7.60 -11.72
C VAL A 536 -26.30 7.67 -11.03
N LEU A 537 -25.39 8.45 -11.60
CA LEU A 537 -24.12 8.82 -10.99
C LEU A 537 -24.08 10.35 -10.85
N GLU A 538 -23.90 10.83 -9.64
CA GLU A 538 -23.43 12.19 -9.39
C GLU A 538 -21.90 12.18 -9.34
N LEU A 539 -21.26 13.15 -9.99
CA LEU A 539 -19.82 13.35 -9.89
C LEU A 539 -19.56 14.83 -9.64
N GLU A 540 -18.97 15.15 -8.50
CA GLU A 540 -18.46 16.48 -8.17
C GLU A 540 -16.94 16.49 -8.39
N ALA A 541 -16.41 17.55 -9.01
CA ALA A 541 -15.00 17.66 -9.36
C ALA A 541 -14.48 19.07 -9.04
N MET A 542 -13.29 19.16 -8.46
CA MET A 542 -12.66 20.43 -8.07
C MET A 542 -11.19 20.46 -8.53
N THR A 543 -10.74 21.62 -9.01
CA THR A 543 -9.35 21.87 -9.44
C THR A 543 -8.99 23.35 -9.30
N GLU A 544 -7.71 23.67 -9.13
CA GLU A 544 -7.18 25.02 -9.38
C GLU A 544 -6.54 25.18 -10.76
N SER A 545 -6.35 24.07 -11.47
CA SER A 545 -5.79 24.05 -12.81
C SER A 545 -6.73 24.73 -13.82
N ALA A 546 -6.23 24.97 -15.03
CA ALA A 546 -7.05 25.46 -16.13
C ALA A 546 -8.29 24.54 -16.31
N PRO A 547 -9.53 25.08 -16.30
CA PRO A 547 -10.73 24.25 -16.20
C PRO A 547 -10.97 23.41 -17.45
N ALA A 548 -10.56 23.88 -18.64
CA ALA A 548 -10.81 23.19 -19.89
C ALA A 548 -10.16 21.79 -20.00
N PRO A 549 -8.83 21.61 -19.78
CA PRO A 549 -8.22 20.28 -19.80
C PRO A 549 -8.74 19.36 -18.69
N PHE A 550 -8.90 19.87 -17.46
CA PHE A 550 -9.46 19.09 -16.34
C PHE A 550 -10.89 18.62 -16.63
N ARG A 551 -11.75 19.50 -17.16
CA ARG A 551 -13.11 19.15 -17.58
C ARG A 551 -13.12 18.07 -18.66
N ALA A 552 -12.22 18.14 -19.64
CA ALA A 552 -12.10 17.12 -20.69
C ALA A 552 -11.68 15.76 -20.11
N GLU A 553 -10.79 15.74 -19.11
CA GLU A 553 -10.39 14.56 -18.37
C GLU A 553 -11.55 13.96 -17.56
N VAL A 554 -12.29 14.77 -16.79
CA VAL A 554 -13.48 14.33 -16.03
C VAL A 554 -14.58 13.79 -16.95
N GLU A 555 -14.86 14.47 -18.06
CA GLU A 555 -15.81 13.96 -19.05
C GLU A 555 -15.31 12.66 -19.71
N ALA A 556 -14.01 12.49 -19.92
CA ALA A 556 -13.45 11.23 -20.40
C ALA A 556 -13.59 10.09 -19.37
N ILE A 557 -13.38 10.35 -18.08
CA ILE A 557 -13.66 9.41 -16.98
C ILE A 557 -15.13 8.97 -17.03
N LEU A 558 -16.07 9.91 -17.08
CA LEU A 558 -17.51 9.62 -17.14
C LEU A 558 -17.90 8.75 -18.35
N ARG A 559 -17.28 8.92 -19.52
CA ARG A 559 -17.52 8.08 -20.71
C ARG A 559 -17.09 6.62 -20.53
N THR A 560 -16.21 6.33 -19.57
CA THR A 560 -15.78 4.95 -19.27
C THR A 560 -16.69 4.22 -18.29
N VAL A 561 -17.61 4.92 -17.60
CA VAL A 561 -18.51 4.31 -16.61
C VAL A 561 -19.38 3.23 -17.24
N ARG A 562 -19.46 2.07 -16.60
CA ARG A 562 -20.36 0.96 -16.94
C ARG A 562 -21.12 0.56 -15.68
N VAL A 563 -22.44 0.51 -15.78
CA VAL A 563 -23.34 0.06 -14.71
C VAL A 563 -23.75 -1.38 -14.97
N ASP A 564 -23.99 -2.15 -13.91
CA ASP A 564 -24.25 -3.59 -13.93
C ASP A 564 -23.20 -4.37 -14.77
N PRO A 565 -21.88 -4.14 -14.56
CA PRO A 565 -20.85 -4.82 -15.33
C PRO A 565 -20.97 -6.33 -15.17
N ALA A 566 -20.81 -7.06 -16.28
CA ALA A 566 -20.70 -8.52 -16.22
C ALA A 566 -19.62 -8.90 -15.18
N PRO A 567 -19.91 -9.83 -14.25
CA PRO A 567 -18.98 -10.14 -13.17
C PRO A 567 -17.62 -10.47 -13.77
N PRO A 568 -16.51 -10.02 -13.14
CA PRO A 568 -15.17 -10.29 -13.65
C PRO A 568 -15.08 -11.79 -13.92
N ARG A 569 -14.70 -12.16 -15.14
CA ARG A 569 -14.64 -13.57 -15.56
C ARG A 569 -13.58 -14.23 -14.68
N GLY A 570 -14.03 -14.81 -13.56
CA GLY A 570 -13.18 -15.41 -12.55
C GLY A 570 -12.18 -16.30 -13.25
N SER A 571 -10.90 -16.01 -13.02
CA SER A 571 -9.78 -16.57 -13.76
C SER A 571 -10.03 -18.06 -13.99
N SER A 572 -10.39 -18.42 -15.23
CA SER A 572 -10.84 -19.78 -15.53
C SER A 572 -9.75 -20.72 -15.03
N PRO A 573 -10.11 -21.74 -14.21
CA PRO A 573 -9.14 -22.49 -13.42
C PRO A 573 -7.98 -22.89 -14.33
N ARG A 574 -6.78 -22.42 -13.96
CA ARG A 574 -5.55 -22.55 -14.77
C ARG A 574 -5.54 -23.94 -15.36
N PRO A 575 -5.54 -24.10 -16.71
CA PRO A 575 -5.79 -25.39 -17.34
C PRO A 575 -4.87 -26.41 -16.70
N THR A 576 -5.47 -27.38 -16.01
CA THR A 576 -4.74 -28.37 -15.22
C THR A 576 -3.71 -28.97 -16.16
N PRO A 577 -2.40 -28.93 -15.84
CA PRO A 577 -1.39 -29.51 -16.71
C PRO A 577 -1.81 -30.96 -16.94
N SER A 578 -2.13 -31.30 -18.18
CA SER A 578 -2.61 -32.64 -18.50
C SER A 578 -1.59 -33.62 -17.97
N PRO A 579 -1.98 -34.62 -17.16
CA PRO A 579 -1.02 -35.52 -16.55
C PRO A 579 -0.20 -36.16 -17.67
N SER A 580 1.10 -35.85 -17.72
CA SER A 580 2.04 -36.48 -18.65
C SER A 580 1.84 -37.98 -18.53
N ALA A 581 1.48 -38.62 -19.65
CA ALA A 581 1.01 -39.99 -19.64
C ALA A 581 2.01 -40.89 -18.88
N THR A 582 1.56 -41.41 -17.73
CA THR A 582 2.35 -42.34 -16.93
C THR A 582 2.75 -43.52 -17.83
N PRO A 583 4.06 -43.80 -18.00
CA PRO A 583 4.46 -44.98 -18.77
C PRO A 583 3.87 -46.24 -18.11
N PRO A 584 3.40 -47.22 -18.90
CA PRO A 584 2.67 -48.36 -18.36
C PRO A 584 3.55 -49.14 -17.38
N PRO A 585 3.02 -49.55 -16.21
CA PRO A 585 3.78 -50.30 -15.23
C PRO A 585 4.20 -51.66 -15.80
N ALA A 586 5.45 -52.03 -15.56
CA ALA A 586 5.95 -53.37 -15.89
C ALA A 586 5.16 -54.43 -15.10
N ALA A 587 4.83 -55.55 -15.77
CA ALA A 587 3.99 -56.59 -15.19
C ALA A 587 4.66 -57.25 -13.98
N SER A 588 3.97 -57.24 -12.83
CA SER A 588 4.33 -57.97 -11.62
C SER A 588 3.34 -59.10 -11.37
N THR A 589 3.89 -60.31 -11.20
CA THR A 589 3.17 -61.57 -10.98
C THR A 589 2.42 -61.57 -9.64
N PRO A 590 1.21 -62.17 -9.53
CA PRO A 590 0.41 -62.09 -8.31
C PRO A 590 0.91 -63.00 -7.17
N ALA A 591 0.77 -62.52 -5.93
CA ALA A 591 0.91 -63.30 -4.71
C ALA A 591 -0.35 -63.17 -3.83
N ALA A 592 -0.57 -64.15 -2.95
CA ALA A 592 -1.88 -64.47 -2.36
C ALA A 592 -2.40 -63.50 -1.28
N SER A 593 -3.73 -63.44 -1.14
CA SER A 593 -4.46 -62.94 0.03
C SER A 593 -4.11 -63.73 1.30
N PRO A 594 -4.33 -63.13 2.50
CA PRO A 594 -5.51 -63.58 3.23
C PRO A 594 -6.31 -62.50 4.00
N ASP A 595 -7.59 -62.84 4.17
CA ASP A 595 -8.65 -62.48 5.11
C ASP A 595 -8.51 -61.53 6.32
N ALA A 596 -9.71 -61.04 6.68
CA ALA A 596 -10.27 -60.79 8.03
C ALA A 596 -10.01 -59.47 8.78
N SER A 597 -11.01 -58.58 8.65
CA SER A 597 -11.85 -58.09 9.76
C SER A 597 -11.24 -57.76 11.13
N SER A 598 -11.35 -56.50 11.55
CA SER A 598 -11.67 -56.12 12.94
C SER A 598 -12.31 -54.74 13.00
N ILE A 599 -13.51 -54.66 13.59
CA ILE A 599 -14.24 -53.42 13.90
C ILE A 599 -14.08 -53.17 15.41
N PRO A 600 -13.63 -51.98 15.87
CA PRO A 600 -13.56 -51.67 17.29
C PRO A 600 -14.96 -51.36 17.88
N PRO A 601 -15.24 -51.76 19.14
CA PRO A 601 -16.50 -51.45 19.82
C PRO A 601 -16.54 -50.00 20.36
N PRO A 602 -17.74 -49.44 20.62
CA PRO A 602 -17.90 -48.08 21.13
C PRO A 602 -17.62 -47.94 22.64
N ASP A 603 -17.17 -46.75 23.03
CA ASP A 603 -16.86 -46.36 24.42
C ASP A 603 -18.14 -46.11 25.26
N PRO A 604 -18.30 -46.74 26.43
CA PRO A 604 -19.50 -46.62 27.27
C PRO A 604 -19.52 -45.44 28.26
N ASN A 605 -18.49 -44.57 28.33
CA ASN A 605 -18.35 -43.57 29.40
C ASN A 605 -18.78 -42.12 29.05
N ALA A 606 -19.88 -41.94 28.30
CA ALA A 606 -20.47 -40.61 28.09
C ALA A 606 -21.34 -40.19 29.30
N ILE A 607 -20.79 -39.35 30.17
CA ILE A 607 -21.52 -38.75 31.32
C ILE A 607 -22.35 -37.55 30.81
N PRO A 608 -23.66 -37.44 31.15
CA PRO A 608 -24.50 -36.34 30.72
C PRO A 608 -24.36 -35.07 31.59
N ASP A 609 -24.34 -33.92 30.92
CA ASP A 609 -24.31 -32.58 31.51
C ASP A 609 -25.69 -32.17 32.08
N PRO A 610 -25.79 -31.56 33.29
CA PRO A 610 -27.07 -31.10 33.84
C PRO A 610 -27.48 -29.70 33.32
N GLY A 611 -28.78 -29.54 33.03
CA GLY A 611 -29.34 -28.30 32.48
C GLY A 611 -29.41 -27.10 33.45
N PRO A 612 -29.70 -25.89 32.94
CA PRO A 612 -29.57 -24.64 33.68
C PRO A 612 -30.69 -24.38 34.69
N GLY A 613 -30.30 -23.98 35.91
CA GLY A 613 -31.19 -23.51 36.97
C GLY A 613 -31.34 -21.99 37.01
N ALA A 614 -32.46 -21.52 37.56
CA ALA A 614 -32.95 -20.15 37.50
C ALA A 614 -32.15 -19.06 38.29
N ASP A 615 -32.41 -17.81 37.90
CA ASP A 615 -32.50 -16.58 38.72
C ASP A 615 -32.88 -16.84 40.21
N PRO A 616 -32.50 -15.97 41.20
CA PRO A 616 -32.69 -14.51 41.10
C PRO A 616 -31.70 -13.60 41.89
N GLY A 617 -31.89 -12.27 41.83
CA GLY A 617 -31.55 -11.39 42.97
C GLY A 617 -31.24 -9.92 42.64
N ALA A 618 -31.98 -8.98 43.24
CA ALA A 618 -31.79 -7.54 43.07
C ALA A 618 -30.94 -6.88 44.17
N GLY A 619 -30.33 -5.74 43.87
CA GLY A 619 -29.71 -4.85 44.88
C GLY A 619 -29.07 -3.60 44.27
N PRO A 620 -29.66 -2.39 44.42
CA PRO A 620 -29.03 -1.13 44.03
C PRO A 620 -28.13 -0.59 45.15
N GLY A 621 -26.94 -0.10 44.78
CA GLY A 621 -25.97 0.58 45.68
C GLY A 621 -25.62 1.98 45.16
N PRO A 622 -25.28 2.95 46.04
CA PRO A 622 -25.39 4.38 45.73
C PRO A 622 -24.15 5.04 45.12
N GLU A 623 -24.39 6.22 44.52
CA GLU A 623 -23.37 7.21 44.13
C GLU A 623 -22.53 7.70 45.33
N PRO A 624 -21.24 8.01 45.11
CA PRO A 624 -20.47 8.92 45.95
C PRO A 624 -20.33 10.32 45.28
N ASP A 625 -20.77 11.37 45.97
CA ASP A 625 -20.51 12.76 45.60
C ASP A 625 -18.99 13.04 45.50
N LEU A 626 -18.58 13.80 44.48
CA LEU A 626 -17.25 14.40 44.37
C LEU A 626 -17.36 15.94 44.43
N PRO A 627 -16.50 16.64 45.20
CA PRO A 627 -16.54 18.10 45.31
C PRO A 627 -15.98 18.80 44.06
N PRO A 628 -16.41 20.05 43.77
CA PRO A 628 -15.92 20.80 42.62
C PRO A 628 -14.49 21.33 42.83
N PRO A 629 -13.67 21.42 41.76
CA PRO A 629 -12.34 22.03 41.82
C PRO A 629 -12.39 23.57 41.78
N ASP A 630 -11.42 24.20 42.46
CA ASP A 630 -11.23 25.65 42.53
C ASP A 630 -10.80 26.28 41.17
N PRO A 631 -11.30 27.48 40.82
CA PRO A 631 -10.84 28.23 39.65
C PRO A 631 -9.54 29.00 39.96
N GLY A 632 -8.40 28.32 39.84
CA GLY A 632 -7.07 28.94 39.95
C GLY A 632 -6.74 29.86 38.78
N THR A 633 -6.70 31.18 39.03
CA THR A 633 -6.26 32.20 38.06
C THR A 633 -4.77 32.11 37.78
N GLY A 634 -4.38 31.90 36.51
CA GLY A 634 -2.98 31.96 36.05
C GLY A 634 -2.85 32.85 34.82
N THR A 635 -2.33 34.06 35.01
CA THR A 635 -1.90 34.95 33.92
C THR A 635 -0.47 34.61 33.50
N ASP A 636 -0.24 34.33 32.22
CA ASP A 636 1.10 34.29 31.63
C ASP A 636 1.33 35.51 30.71
N PRO A 637 2.53 36.12 30.71
CA PRO A 637 2.83 37.32 29.95
C PRO A 637 3.37 37.02 28.53
N ASP A 638 2.95 37.86 27.60
CA ASP A 638 3.46 37.99 26.23
C ASP A 638 4.92 38.51 26.18
N PRO A 639 5.83 37.85 25.44
CA PRO A 639 7.14 38.39 25.08
C PRO A 639 7.35 38.48 23.56
N GLY A 640 6.76 39.49 22.92
CA GLY A 640 7.18 39.90 21.58
C GLY A 640 8.51 40.69 21.61
N ALA A 641 9.49 40.32 20.77
CA ALA A 641 10.39 41.23 20.04
C ALA A 641 11.47 40.50 19.20
N ASP A 642 11.79 41.11 18.05
CA ASP A 642 13.07 41.07 17.32
C ASP A 642 13.71 39.73 16.93
N ARG A 643 13.49 39.35 15.66
CA ARG A 643 14.51 38.70 14.81
C ARG A 643 14.72 39.50 13.52
N PRO A 644 15.96 39.91 13.18
CA PRO A 644 16.22 40.66 11.96
C PRO A 644 16.16 39.76 10.71
N SER A 645 15.59 40.30 9.63
CA SER A 645 15.44 39.62 8.34
C SER A 645 16.79 39.31 7.69
N ARG A 646 16.99 38.07 7.21
CA ARG A 646 18.09 37.73 6.30
C ARG A 646 17.82 38.31 4.91
N PRO A 647 18.84 38.85 4.20
CA PRO A 647 18.70 39.19 2.79
C PRO A 647 18.63 37.92 1.92
N PRO A 648 17.95 37.95 0.75
CA PRO A 648 17.90 36.83 -0.17
C PRO A 648 19.25 36.59 -0.88
N PRO A 649 19.53 35.35 -1.32
CA PRO A 649 20.71 35.03 -2.12
C PRO A 649 20.61 35.64 -3.54
N PRO A 650 21.74 35.93 -4.20
CA PRO A 650 21.76 36.38 -5.59
C PRO A 650 21.34 35.26 -6.56
N PRO A 651 20.83 35.60 -7.76
CA PRO A 651 20.56 34.62 -8.80
C PRO A 651 21.84 33.97 -9.33
N PHE A 652 21.77 32.70 -9.68
CA PHE A 652 22.82 32.01 -10.43
C PHE A 652 22.66 32.30 -11.93
N GLU A 653 23.78 32.59 -12.60
CA GLU A 653 23.94 32.56 -14.07
C GLU A 653 24.35 31.16 -14.54
#